data_AF-A0A498M7I9-F1
#
_entry.id   AF-A0A498M7I9-F1
#
_cell.length_a   1.000
_cell.length_b   1.000
_cell.length_c   1.000
_cell.angle_alpha   90.00
_cell.angle_beta   90.00
_cell.angle_gamma   90.00
#
_symmetry.space_group_name_H-M   'P 1'
#
loop_
_entity.id
_entity.type
_entity.pdbx_description
1 polymer ?
#
loop_
_entity_poly.entity_id
_entity_poly.type
_entity_poly.pdbx_seq_one_letter_code
_entity_poly.pdbx_strand_id
1 'polypeptide(L)'
;MDSVGVNLIKTAALGRPFQLGMLYDCRKDELIAASDSITDKPNLLNIEGRLNLSVLGGLVQVSGAAKYLKDTKTSFIQQRLTLHYYSTSEFKELTVNQLPSENIPDDDQDIGTHIVTGILYGADACFVFDRQVSSDEDKTTVKGEVNVALEKLLGVISVDANADLNMNDNEKTAVKNFTCTFYGDFQLPSNPTTFEDAMKVFADLPKLLKENQKLAVPLRVWLYPLDKLHSRASKLHKDISMNLIQETESVVESLNTAEMKCSDLLKDSPALTFAAFHEQILQMKQNCYKYKLRLMNKLGSLLPNIHGDVMEETTLNDLLQEHEESPFNESDLTEWLKERERESEIIKTVLRQLKDYGAQAEVNIDAILMDLEVGNLVSYTFTSLNCILLYESGCDEAVCFTPPYKPVCPITEEVKGQSVVLKVVPSPCPATVEPRLLYKPKQDTDWRSEPVLEDQNTVTLTDLREETEYEIKCAAVGKLSFTTYSDIMHLRIIEKKLLMALDCVTDNLSFTESKCSELLQDPRTNTFSAFLKKIEDMKRFCQIYRQDFRDKIQSLIWSVQFCEEETCALTSLLQAHEESSFNTQDLKEWITRKEKELSTVNEFLQQLFDTGAEVNFTLDAVLSDVKVENVVCYTFTSLEQPDKLLSELESYLKAPTASRKKNPKTTPQTLSWLTGNIREKMRQHLIIFKELMTSQVSQSTKFIVSSKDHENHPGSCIILYESGCDEAVCFTPPSKPVCPITEEVKGQSVVLKVVPSSCPATVELRLLYKLKQDTDWRSEPVLEDQNTVTLTDLREETEYEIKCAAVGKLNYTREGDTITVKTGV
;
A
#
# COMPACT_ATOMS: atom_id res chain seq x y z
N MET A 1 -82.02 -62.33 32.14
CA MET A 1 -80.80 -61.65 32.59
C MET A 1 -79.74 -61.96 31.56
N ASP A 2 -79.32 -60.97 30.79
CA ASP A 2 -78.06 -60.93 30.04
C ASP A 2 -77.62 -59.46 30.04
N SER A 3 -76.32 -59.19 29.93
CA SER A 3 -75.74 -57.89 30.30
C SER A 3 -75.87 -56.82 29.20
N VAL A 4 -76.60 -55.74 29.51
CA VAL A 4 -76.86 -54.58 28.62
C VAL A 4 -75.60 -53.69 28.40
N GLY A 5 -74.42 -54.10 28.88
CA GLY A 5 -73.25 -53.23 29.06
C GLY A 5 -72.30 -53.04 27.87
N VAL A 6 -72.57 -53.63 26.69
CA VAL A 6 -71.53 -53.80 25.64
C VAL A 6 -71.56 -52.74 24.52
N ASN A 7 -72.70 -52.11 24.25
CA ASN A 7 -72.90 -51.25 23.06
C ASN A 7 -73.26 -49.78 23.39
N LEU A 8 -72.99 -49.30 24.61
CA LEU A 8 -73.42 -47.97 25.05
C LEU A 8 -72.32 -46.93 24.80
N ILE A 9 -72.52 -46.06 23.80
CA ILE A 9 -71.59 -44.98 23.49
C ILE A 9 -71.88 -43.78 24.41
N LYS A 10 -70.83 -43.03 24.76
CA LYS A 10 -70.87 -41.80 25.56
C LYS A 10 -70.38 -40.61 24.70
N THR A 11 -70.62 -39.36 25.10
CA THR A 11 -70.10 -38.17 24.39
C THR A 11 -70.11 -36.92 25.27
N ALA A 12 -69.36 -35.88 24.88
CA ALA A 12 -69.48 -34.53 25.44
C ALA A 12 -70.69 -33.77 24.87
N ALA A 13 -71.42 -33.05 25.72
CA ALA A 13 -72.59 -32.28 25.31
C ALA A 13 -72.23 -30.95 24.62
N LEU A 14 -71.12 -30.31 25.00
CA LEU A 14 -70.60 -29.06 24.40
C LEU A 14 -71.59 -27.87 24.43
N GLY A 15 -72.37 -27.79 25.52
CA GLY A 15 -73.39 -26.76 25.77
C GLY A 15 -74.70 -26.93 24.96
N ARG A 16 -74.79 -27.95 24.08
CA ARG A 16 -75.99 -28.21 23.28
C ARG A 16 -77.14 -28.71 24.18
N PRO A 17 -78.41 -28.35 23.88
CA PRO A 17 -79.55 -28.81 24.67
C PRO A 17 -79.85 -30.30 24.39
N PHE A 18 -79.97 -31.11 25.45
CA PHE A 18 -80.33 -32.53 25.38
C PHE A 18 -81.53 -32.84 26.26
N GLN A 19 -82.32 -33.84 25.84
CA GLN A 19 -83.43 -34.42 26.59
C GLN A 19 -83.40 -35.95 26.40
N LEU A 20 -83.90 -36.71 27.39
CA LEU A 20 -84.02 -38.16 27.27
C LEU A 20 -84.94 -38.53 26.10
N GLY A 21 -84.53 -39.51 25.29
CA GLY A 21 -85.26 -39.93 24.09
C GLY A 21 -84.98 -39.14 22.81
N MET A 22 -84.12 -38.10 22.84
CA MET A 22 -83.65 -37.43 21.60
C MET A 22 -82.75 -38.35 20.75
N LEU A 23 -82.75 -38.16 19.42
CA LEU A 23 -81.88 -38.89 18.49
C LEU A 23 -80.56 -38.13 18.21
N TYR A 24 -79.43 -38.84 18.05
CA TYR A 24 -78.08 -38.23 18.09
C TYR A 24 -76.95 -39.17 17.56
N ASP A 25 -75.70 -38.67 17.39
CA ASP A 25 -74.47 -39.42 17.00
C ASP A 25 -73.17 -38.90 17.70
N CYS A 26 -72.24 -39.79 18.10
CA CYS A 26 -71.32 -39.62 19.27
C CYS A 26 -69.83 -40.02 19.11
N ARG A 27 -68.98 -39.60 20.10
CA ARG A 27 -67.67 -40.13 20.59
C ARG A 27 -67.14 -39.24 21.82
N LYS A 28 -66.21 -39.67 22.74
CA LYS A 28 -65.72 -39.07 24.07
C LYS A 28 -64.16 -39.19 24.41
N ASP A 29 -63.40 -38.75 25.46
CA ASP A 29 -63.45 -38.34 26.91
C ASP A 29 -62.20 -37.42 27.28
N GLU A 30 -61.77 -37.22 28.56
CA GLU A 30 -61.11 -35.98 29.08
C GLU A 30 -59.73 -36.04 29.83
N LEU A 31 -58.98 -34.91 29.94
CA LEU A 31 -57.71 -34.69 30.68
C LEU A 31 -57.33 -33.19 30.93
N ILE A 32 -56.66 -32.84 32.06
CA ILE A 32 -56.19 -31.47 32.37
C ILE A 32 -54.84 -31.15 31.70
N ALA A 33 -54.75 -30.03 30.95
CA ALA A 33 -53.57 -29.67 30.16
C ALA A 33 -52.97 -28.28 30.50
N ALA A 34 -51.63 -28.18 30.44
CA ALA A 34 -50.86 -26.93 30.51
C ALA A 34 -50.47 -26.41 29.11
N SER A 35 -51.28 -26.75 28.09
CA SER A 35 -51.00 -26.57 26.67
C SER A 35 -52.29 -26.17 25.93
N ASP A 36 -52.13 -25.40 24.85
CA ASP A 36 -53.23 -24.79 24.08
C ASP A 36 -53.54 -25.54 22.77
N SER A 37 -52.90 -26.68 22.53
CA SER A 37 -52.92 -27.38 21.23
C SER A 37 -54.30 -27.93 20.83
N ILE A 38 -54.42 -28.26 19.54
CA ILE A 38 -55.58 -28.95 18.94
C ILE A 38 -55.81 -30.34 19.57
N THR A 39 -54.81 -30.98 20.18
CA THR A 39 -55.00 -32.26 20.89
C THR A 39 -55.28 -32.05 22.38
N ASP A 40 -54.77 -30.98 23.00
CA ASP A 40 -54.92 -30.71 24.43
C ASP A 40 -56.27 -30.07 24.79
N LYS A 41 -56.82 -29.15 23.98
CA LYS A 41 -58.14 -28.54 24.26
C LYS A 41 -59.34 -29.50 24.19
N PRO A 42 -59.42 -30.45 23.24
CA PRO A 42 -60.53 -31.40 23.17
C PRO A 42 -60.39 -32.45 24.28
N ASN A 43 -59.15 -32.84 24.60
CA ASN A 43 -58.86 -33.57 25.83
C ASN A 43 -59.37 -32.79 27.05
N LEU A 44 -59.26 -31.46 27.15
CA LEU A 44 -59.82 -30.72 28.30
C LEU A 44 -61.36 -30.77 28.44
N LEU A 45 -62.12 -31.23 27.42
CA LEU A 45 -63.59 -31.11 27.37
C LEU A 45 -64.35 -32.38 26.97
N ASN A 46 -63.83 -33.57 27.28
CA ASN A 46 -64.40 -34.90 26.96
C ASN A 46 -64.51 -35.27 25.46
N ILE A 47 -63.57 -34.91 24.59
CA ILE A 47 -63.76 -35.01 23.13
C ILE A 47 -62.82 -36.04 22.48
N GLU A 48 -63.37 -37.12 21.93
CA GLU A 48 -62.61 -38.06 21.06
C GLU A 48 -62.24 -37.38 19.75
N GLY A 49 -61.16 -37.84 19.13
CA GLY A 49 -60.69 -37.37 17.84
C GLY A 49 -61.77 -37.24 16.75
N ARG A 50 -62.74 -38.15 16.62
CA ARG A 50 -63.88 -37.98 15.68
C ARG A 50 -64.76 -36.77 16.01
N LEU A 51 -65.07 -36.55 17.28
CA LEU A 51 -65.85 -35.38 17.69
C LEU A 51 -65.01 -34.11 17.53
N ASN A 52 -63.69 -34.18 17.73
CA ASN A 52 -62.76 -33.09 17.42
C ASN A 52 -62.72 -32.76 15.93
N LEU A 53 -62.53 -33.74 15.04
CA LEU A 53 -62.65 -33.56 13.59
C LEU A 53 -64.00 -32.95 13.18
N SER A 54 -65.08 -33.30 13.88
CA SER A 54 -66.42 -32.73 13.64
C SER A 54 -66.56 -31.29 14.15
N VAL A 55 -65.81 -30.89 15.18
CA VAL A 55 -65.69 -29.48 15.63
C VAL A 55 -64.80 -28.67 14.68
N LEU A 56 -63.65 -29.23 14.25
CA LEU A 56 -62.71 -28.65 13.28
C LEU A 56 -63.37 -28.47 11.90
N GLY A 57 -64.11 -29.46 11.43
CA GLY A 57 -64.92 -29.40 10.22
C GLY A 57 -66.18 -28.52 10.33
N GLY A 58 -66.40 -27.83 11.46
CA GLY A 58 -67.51 -26.90 11.65
C GLY A 58 -68.90 -27.52 11.81
N LEU A 59 -69.01 -28.84 11.76
CA LEU A 59 -70.28 -29.60 11.85
C LEU A 59 -70.93 -29.50 13.24
N VAL A 60 -70.13 -29.27 14.29
CA VAL A 60 -70.62 -29.15 15.67
C VAL A 60 -70.67 -27.68 16.10
N GLN A 61 -71.89 -27.19 16.35
CA GLN A 61 -72.09 -25.91 17.04
C GLN A 61 -71.82 -26.08 18.53
N VAL A 62 -70.88 -25.28 19.05
CA VAL A 62 -70.44 -25.29 20.46
C VAL A 62 -70.92 -24.04 21.20
N SER A 63 -71.19 -24.18 22.49
CA SER A 63 -71.74 -23.11 23.34
C SER A 63 -71.29 -23.28 24.80
N GLY A 64 -71.59 -22.31 25.67
CA GLY A 64 -71.13 -22.32 27.05
C GLY A 64 -69.60 -22.39 27.17
N ALA A 65 -69.10 -23.27 28.03
CA ALA A 65 -67.67 -23.55 28.18
C ALA A 65 -66.98 -24.00 26.88
N ALA A 66 -67.67 -24.82 26.07
CA ALA A 66 -67.11 -25.41 24.85
C ALA A 66 -66.78 -24.39 23.73
N LYS A 67 -67.08 -23.10 23.93
CA LYS A 67 -66.50 -22.02 23.11
C LYS A 67 -64.97 -21.96 23.18
N TYR A 68 -64.36 -22.42 24.28
CA TYR A 68 -62.90 -22.50 24.45
C TYR A 68 -62.19 -23.26 23.31
N LEU A 69 -62.85 -24.27 22.70
CA LEU A 69 -62.33 -25.02 21.55
C LEU A 69 -62.05 -24.15 20.32
N LYS A 70 -62.67 -22.97 20.22
CA LYS A 70 -62.48 -22.01 19.12
C LYS A 70 -61.62 -20.81 19.52
N ASP A 71 -61.15 -20.78 20.76
CA ASP A 71 -60.13 -19.84 21.21
C ASP A 71 -58.76 -20.46 20.95
N THR A 72 -57.95 -19.84 20.11
CA THR A 72 -56.59 -20.32 19.79
C THR A 72 -55.58 -19.22 20.06
N LYS A 73 -54.47 -19.57 20.71
CA LYS A 73 -53.29 -18.71 20.85
C LYS A 73 -52.93 -18.05 19.52
N THR A 74 -52.53 -16.78 19.55
CA THR A 74 -52.31 -15.96 18.34
C THR A 74 -50.83 -15.63 18.08
N SER A 75 -49.94 -16.25 18.85
CA SER A 75 -48.60 -15.73 19.15
C SER A 75 -47.80 -16.83 19.87
N PHE A 76 -46.57 -17.14 19.47
CA PHE A 76 -45.72 -18.06 20.22
C PHE A 76 -45.18 -17.42 21.51
N ILE A 77 -44.82 -16.13 21.46
CA ILE A 77 -44.28 -15.39 22.62
C ILE A 77 -45.30 -15.15 23.75
N GLN A 78 -46.61 -15.10 23.42
CA GLN A 78 -47.72 -15.11 24.39
C GLN A 78 -47.57 -16.30 25.36
N GLN A 79 -47.79 -16.09 26.66
CA GLN A 79 -47.89 -17.16 27.66
C GLN A 79 -49.35 -17.34 28.07
N ARG A 80 -49.77 -18.59 28.25
CA ARG A 80 -51.17 -18.96 28.54
C ARG A 80 -51.23 -19.99 29.65
N LEU A 81 -52.18 -19.82 30.57
CA LEU A 81 -52.58 -20.82 31.57
C LEU A 81 -54.10 -20.97 31.53
N THR A 82 -54.62 -22.21 31.52
CA THR A 82 -56.07 -22.45 31.56
C THR A 82 -56.44 -23.15 32.86
N LEU A 83 -57.32 -22.54 33.67
CA LEU A 83 -57.94 -23.19 34.82
C LEU A 83 -59.31 -23.74 34.40
N HIS A 84 -59.48 -25.05 34.53
CA HIS A 84 -60.73 -25.75 34.24
C HIS A 84 -61.52 -26.03 35.53
N TYR A 85 -62.81 -25.69 35.51
CA TYR A 85 -63.78 -26.04 36.52
C TYR A 85 -64.77 -27.03 35.91
N TYR A 86 -64.86 -28.23 36.48
CA TYR A 86 -65.82 -29.25 36.07
C TYR A 86 -66.59 -29.74 37.31
N SER A 87 -67.92 -29.64 37.29
CA SER A 87 -68.76 -30.11 38.41
C SER A 87 -70.08 -30.71 37.96
N THR A 88 -70.41 -31.89 38.50
CA THR A 88 -71.61 -32.67 38.14
C THR A 88 -72.69 -32.59 39.21
N SER A 89 -73.95 -32.41 38.80
CA SER A 89 -75.09 -32.24 39.70
C SER A 89 -75.96 -33.49 39.81
N GLU A 90 -76.54 -33.95 38.70
CA GLU A 90 -77.48 -35.09 38.66
C GLU A 90 -77.25 -35.97 37.42
N PHE A 91 -77.52 -37.26 37.55
CA PHE A 91 -77.59 -38.19 36.42
C PHE A 91 -79.04 -38.64 36.24
N LYS A 92 -79.52 -38.58 34.99
CA LYS A 92 -80.87 -39.00 34.59
C LYS A 92 -80.74 -40.05 33.50
N GLU A 93 -81.37 -41.20 33.69
CA GLU A 93 -81.40 -42.30 32.72
C GLU A 93 -82.84 -42.64 32.31
N LEU A 94 -82.99 -43.19 31.11
CA LEU A 94 -84.22 -43.75 30.58
C LEU A 94 -84.09 -45.27 30.59
N THR A 95 -84.96 -45.96 31.35
CA THR A 95 -84.93 -47.43 31.36
C THR A 95 -85.58 -47.99 30.09
N VAL A 96 -85.09 -49.11 29.57
CA VAL A 96 -85.48 -49.69 28.27
C VAL A 96 -87.01 -49.89 28.15
N ASN A 97 -87.69 -50.19 29.26
CA ASN A 97 -89.14 -50.38 29.32
C ASN A 97 -89.96 -49.07 29.14
N GLN A 98 -89.29 -47.92 29.05
CA GLN A 98 -89.88 -46.58 28.85
C GLN A 98 -89.64 -46.02 27.44
N LEU A 99 -88.95 -46.78 26.57
CA LEU A 99 -88.81 -46.43 25.16
C LEU A 99 -90.16 -46.58 24.45
N PRO A 100 -90.56 -45.64 23.57
CA PRO A 100 -91.83 -45.75 22.84
C PRO A 100 -91.76 -46.89 21.82
N SER A 101 -92.49 -47.97 22.07
CA SER A 101 -92.51 -49.16 21.21
C SER A 101 -93.21 -48.94 19.86
N GLU A 102 -94.04 -47.90 19.74
CA GLU A 102 -94.86 -47.59 18.57
C GLU A 102 -94.94 -46.05 18.40
N ASN A 103 -95.05 -45.57 17.16
CA ASN A 103 -95.01 -44.16 16.72
C ASN A 103 -93.61 -43.51 16.58
N ILE A 104 -92.77 -44.09 15.72
CA ILE A 104 -91.84 -43.29 14.88
C ILE A 104 -92.56 -43.07 13.53
N PRO A 105 -92.49 -41.88 12.88
CA PRO A 105 -93.10 -41.65 11.57
C PRO A 105 -92.59 -42.62 10.48
N ASP A 106 -93.46 -43.05 9.57
CA ASP A 106 -93.16 -43.94 8.44
C ASP A 106 -92.73 -43.11 7.20
N ASP A 107 -91.83 -42.15 7.41
CA ASP A 107 -91.31 -41.23 6.39
C ASP A 107 -89.79 -41.46 6.23
N ASP A 108 -89.32 -41.63 4.99
CA ASP A 108 -87.96 -42.13 4.67
C ASP A 108 -86.85 -41.05 4.85
N GLN A 109 -87.00 -40.12 5.80
CA GLN A 109 -86.05 -39.04 6.07
C GLN A 109 -85.58 -38.99 7.54
N ASP A 110 -84.28 -39.26 7.70
CA ASP A 110 -83.43 -38.88 8.83
C ASP A 110 -83.85 -39.39 10.23
N ILE A 111 -84.22 -40.67 10.31
CA ILE A 111 -84.17 -41.42 11.58
C ILE A 111 -82.70 -41.49 12.02
N GLY A 112 -82.33 -40.77 13.08
CA GLY A 112 -80.95 -40.71 13.59
C GLY A 112 -80.34 -42.06 14.01
N THR A 113 -79.03 -42.10 14.24
CA THR A 113 -78.30 -43.36 14.44
C THR A 113 -78.37 -43.92 15.86
N HIS A 114 -78.47 -43.06 16.88
CA HIS A 114 -78.58 -43.43 18.31
C HIS A 114 -79.70 -42.65 19.00
N ILE A 115 -80.15 -43.16 20.16
CA ILE A 115 -81.10 -42.49 21.06
C ILE A 115 -80.46 -42.19 22.43
N VAL A 116 -80.75 -41.02 22.99
CA VAL A 116 -80.25 -40.56 24.30
C VAL A 116 -80.95 -41.34 25.42
N THR A 117 -80.22 -42.28 26.03
CA THR A 117 -80.68 -43.10 27.16
C THR A 117 -80.15 -42.62 28.50
N GLY A 118 -79.18 -41.70 28.54
CA GLY A 118 -78.69 -41.11 29.79
C GLY A 118 -78.06 -39.73 29.59
N ILE A 119 -78.20 -38.86 30.60
CA ILE A 119 -77.63 -37.51 30.62
C ILE A 119 -77.06 -37.24 32.02
N LEU A 120 -75.79 -36.83 32.07
CA LEU A 120 -75.15 -36.27 33.26
C LEU A 120 -75.19 -34.75 33.15
N TYR A 121 -75.87 -34.11 34.09
CA TYR A 121 -75.97 -32.66 34.20
C TYR A 121 -74.89 -32.11 35.14
N GLY A 122 -74.59 -30.81 34.99
CA GLY A 122 -73.62 -30.09 35.80
C GLY A 122 -73.37 -28.69 35.25
N ALA A 123 -72.17 -28.19 35.43
CA ALA A 123 -71.67 -27.00 34.73
C ALA A 123 -70.14 -27.07 34.57
N ASP A 124 -69.66 -26.56 33.45
CA ASP A 124 -68.25 -26.43 33.10
C ASP A 124 -67.85 -24.94 33.00
N ALA A 125 -66.58 -24.64 33.26
CA ALA A 125 -65.96 -23.37 32.88
C ALA A 125 -64.44 -23.47 32.69
N CYS A 126 -63.93 -22.87 31.60
CA CYS A 126 -62.52 -22.58 31.37
C CYS A 126 -62.24 -21.08 31.64
N PHE A 127 -61.28 -20.81 32.51
CA PHE A 127 -60.69 -19.49 32.71
C PHE A 127 -59.33 -19.46 32.01
N VAL A 128 -59.23 -18.73 30.90
CA VAL A 128 -58.01 -18.62 30.10
C VAL A 128 -57.25 -17.37 30.53
N PHE A 129 -56.04 -17.53 31.05
CA PHE A 129 -55.18 -16.45 31.49
C PHE A 129 -54.08 -16.19 30.48
N ASP A 130 -54.06 -15.01 29.86
CA ASP A 130 -53.12 -14.64 28.82
C ASP A 130 -52.21 -13.49 29.24
N ARG A 131 -50.90 -13.75 29.17
CA ARG A 131 -49.79 -12.79 29.32
C ARG A 131 -49.19 -12.56 27.94
N GLN A 132 -49.47 -11.40 27.34
CA GLN A 132 -48.78 -10.96 26.13
C GLN A 132 -47.34 -10.57 26.48
N VAL A 133 -46.38 -10.92 25.62
CA VAL A 133 -44.94 -10.70 25.81
C VAL A 133 -44.37 -10.07 24.52
N SER A 134 -43.38 -9.21 24.65
CA SER A 134 -42.59 -8.63 23.55
C SER A 134 -41.32 -9.44 23.27
N SER A 135 -40.67 -9.20 22.11
CA SER A 135 -39.41 -9.87 21.73
C SER A 135 -38.25 -9.59 22.69
N ASP A 136 -38.29 -8.44 23.35
CA ASP A 136 -37.16 -7.83 24.06
C ASP A 136 -37.25 -8.00 25.58
N GLU A 137 -38.34 -8.60 26.08
CA GLU A 137 -38.53 -8.93 27.49
C GLU A 137 -37.67 -10.13 27.93
N ASP A 138 -37.15 -10.06 29.16
CA ASP A 138 -36.33 -11.12 29.71
C ASP A 138 -37.15 -12.41 29.94
N LYS A 139 -36.68 -13.50 29.31
CA LYS A 139 -37.28 -14.82 29.37
C LYS A 139 -37.25 -15.43 30.78
N THR A 140 -36.32 -15.02 31.66
CA THR A 140 -36.30 -15.52 33.05
C THR A 140 -37.37 -14.85 33.91
N THR A 141 -37.58 -13.55 33.72
CA THR A 141 -38.61 -12.73 34.38
C THR A 141 -40.01 -13.20 34.00
N VAL A 142 -40.29 -13.34 32.69
CA VAL A 142 -41.57 -13.87 32.18
C VAL A 142 -41.87 -15.27 32.72
N LYS A 143 -40.86 -16.15 32.78
CA LYS A 143 -41.01 -17.50 33.37
C LYS A 143 -41.29 -17.44 34.88
N GLY A 144 -40.71 -16.48 35.59
CA GLY A 144 -41.02 -16.20 37.00
C GLY A 144 -42.48 -15.80 37.19
N GLU A 145 -43.00 -14.88 36.37
CA GLU A 145 -44.41 -14.45 36.42
C GLU A 145 -45.39 -15.60 36.20
N VAL A 146 -45.13 -16.46 35.19
CA VAL A 146 -45.96 -17.64 34.88
C VAL A 146 -45.95 -18.65 36.02
N ASN A 147 -44.78 -18.92 36.63
CA ASN A 147 -44.68 -19.83 37.77
C ASN A 147 -45.50 -19.31 38.97
N VAL A 148 -45.38 -18.02 39.31
CA VAL A 148 -46.14 -17.40 40.40
C VAL A 148 -47.65 -17.49 40.14
N ALA A 149 -48.10 -17.19 38.92
CA ALA A 149 -49.51 -17.34 38.56
C ALA A 149 -50.00 -18.79 38.77
N LEU A 150 -49.25 -19.77 38.26
CA LEU A 150 -49.57 -21.20 38.39
C LEU A 150 -49.63 -21.66 39.86
N GLU A 151 -48.69 -21.25 40.71
CA GLU A 151 -48.70 -21.57 42.15
C GLU A 151 -49.95 -21.02 42.86
N LYS A 152 -50.41 -19.81 42.51
CA LYS A 152 -51.65 -19.26 43.09
C LYS A 152 -52.90 -19.99 42.59
N LEU A 153 -52.96 -20.40 41.31
CA LEU A 153 -54.07 -21.23 40.79
C LEU A 153 -54.15 -22.57 41.54
N LEU A 154 -53.02 -23.26 41.73
CA LEU A 154 -52.96 -24.52 42.46
C LEU A 154 -53.32 -24.36 43.96
N GLY A 155 -52.94 -23.24 44.58
CA GLY A 155 -53.31 -22.92 45.96
C GLY A 155 -54.83 -22.81 46.17
N VAL A 156 -55.55 -22.18 45.24
CA VAL A 156 -57.01 -21.98 45.31
C VAL A 156 -57.80 -23.29 45.17
N ILE A 157 -57.24 -24.30 44.48
CA ILE A 157 -57.85 -25.64 44.36
C ILE A 157 -57.72 -26.46 45.67
N SER A 158 -56.71 -26.14 46.50
CA SER A 158 -56.21 -27.04 47.55
C SER A 158 -56.83 -26.87 48.95
N VAL A 159 -57.71 -25.88 49.14
CA VAL A 159 -58.26 -25.52 50.48
C VAL A 159 -59.75 -25.20 50.41
N ASP A 160 -60.54 -25.71 51.36
CA ASP A 160 -61.95 -25.35 51.51
C ASP A 160 -62.14 -23.83 51.66
N ALA A 161 -63.17 -23.30 50.99
CA ALA A 161 -63.27 -21.89 50.63
C ALA A 161 -63.32 -20.91 51.82
N ASN A 162 -62.15 -20.40 52.23
CA ASN A 162 -61.91 -19.04 52.79
C ASN A 162 -60.41 -18.75 53.08
N ALA A 163 -59.48 -19.41 52.38
CA ALA A 163 -58.06 -19.05 52.46
C ALA A 163 -57.83 -17.68 51.79
N ASP A 164 -57.17 -16.77 52.51
CA ASP A 164 -56.97 -15.38 52.09
C ASP A 164 -56.12 -15.29 50.80
N LEU A 165 -56.52 -14.45 49.84
CA LEU A 165 -55.81 -14.19 48.57
C LEU A 165 -54.60 -13.26 48.80
N ASN A 166 -53.88 -13.46 49.90
CA ASN A 166 -52.83 -12.58 50.39
C ASN A 166 -51.53 -12.75 49.59
N MET A 167 -51.52 -12.15 48.41
CA MET A 167 -50.34 -12.03 47.56
C MET A 167 -49.44 -10.90 48.06
N ASN A 168 -48.13 -11.12 48.10
CA ASN A 168 -47.17 -10.03 48.34
C ASN A 168 -47.09 -9.12 47.10
N ASP A 169 -46.49 -7.93 47.22
CA ASP A 169 -46.58 -6.92 46.15
C ASP A 169 -45.82 -7.28 44.86
N ASN A 170 -44.81 -8.17 44.94
CA ASN A 170 -44.16 -8.74 43.75
C ASN A 170 -45.10 -9.73 43.06
N GLU A 171 -45.77 -10.60 43.82
CA GLU A 171 -46.77 -11.55 43.29
C GLU A 171 -47.96 -10.83 42.66
N LYS A 172 -48.49 -9.78 43.32
CA LYS A 172 -49.52 -8.90 42.75
C LYS A 172 -49.08 -8.26 41.44
N THR A 173 -47.80 -7.90 41.32
CA THR A 173 -47.25 -7.29 40.11
C THR A 173 -47.15 -8.33 38.98
N ALA A 174 -46.72 -9.56 39.29
CA ALA A 174 -46.69 -10.66 38.32
C ALA A 174 -48.09 -11.01 37.76
N VAL A 175 -49.11 -11.20 38.62
CA VAL A 175 -50.45 -11.60 38.15
C VAL A 175 -51.22 -10.47 37.42
N LYS A 176 -50.86 -9.20 37.65
CA LYS A 176 -51.46 -8.05 36.93
C LYS A 176 -51.17 -8.03 35.43
N ASN A 177 -50.10 -8.70 34.99
CA ASN A 177 -49.76 -8.78 33.57
C ASN A 177 -50.60 -9.84 32.82
N PHE A 178 -51.45 -10.60 33.51
CA PHE A 178 -52.36 -11.58 32.92
C PHE A 178 -53.78 -11.00 32.78
N THR A 179 -54.27 -11.00 31.55
CA THR A 179 -55.70 -10.86 31.26
C THR A 179 -56.43 -12.19 31.48
N CYS A 180 -57.73 -12.16 31.76
CA CYS A 180 -58.57 -13.36 31.83
C CYS A 180 -59.67 -13.32 30.76
N THR A 181 -59.92 -14.47 30.12
CA THR A 181 -61.08 -14.70 29.26
C THR A 181 -61.87 -15.90 29.81
N PHE A 182 -63.15 -15.69 30.12
CA PHE A 182 -64.02 -16.71 30.71
C PHE A 182 -64.95 -17.34 29.67
N TYR A 183 -64.88 -18.67 29.58
CA TYR A 183 -65.81 -19.50 28.83
C TYR A 183 -66.49 -20.46 29.81
N GLY A 184 -67.81 -20.34 30.03
CA GLY A 184 -68.49 -21.21 30.98
C GLY A 184 -70.00 -21.28 30.78
N ASP A 185 -70.62 -22.24 31.44
CA ASP A 185 -72.07 -22.49 31.36
C ASP A 185 -72.87 -21.62 32.36
N PHE A 186 -72.17 -20.86 33.20
CA PHE A 186 -72.74 -20.04 34.26
C PHE A 186 -73.24 -18.67 33.75
N GLN A 187 -74.44 -18.27 34.20
CA GLN A 187 -74.96 -16.92 34.01
C GLN A 187 -74.38 -15.96 35.06
N LEU A 188 -73.20 -15.39 34.76
CA LEU A 188 -72.55 -14.39 35.61
C LEU A 188 -73.10 -12.98 35.36
N PRO A 189 -73.16 -12.08 36.37
CA PRO A 189 -73.49 -10.67 36.17
C PRO A 189 -72.49 -9.92 35.29
N SER A 190 -71.22 -10.35 35.33
CA SER A 190 -70.11 -9.85 34.51
C SER A 190 -69.02 -10.92 34.45
N ASN A 191 -68.45 -11.17 33.27
CA ASN A 191 -67.33 -12.11 33.14
C ASN A 191 -66.06 -11.51 33.77
N PRO A 192 -65.21 -12.30 34.44
CA PRO A 192 -63.93 -11.83 34.96
C PRO A 192 -62.95 -11.54 33.82
N THR A 193 -62.23 -10.42 33.93
CA THR A 193 -61.21 -9.98 32.96
C THR A 193 -59.81 -9.87 33.56
N THR A 194 -59.68 -10.01 34.88
CA THR A 194 -58.41 -9.96 35.63
C THR A 194 -58.17 -11.27 36.38
N PHE A 195 -56.91 -11.53 36.75
CA PHE A 195 -56.55 -12.68 37.58
C PHE A 195 -57.28 -12.70 38.93
N GLU A 196 -57.37 -11.54 39.61
CA GLU A 196 -58.04 -11.44 40.91
C GLU A 196 -59.55 -11.70 40.81
N ASP A 197 -60.22 -11.19 39.78
CA ASP A 197 -61.67 -11.38 39.61
C ASP A 197 -62.02 -12.82 39.21
N ALA A 198 -61.16 -13.47 38.43
CA ALA A 198 -61.31 -14.88 38.10
C ALA A 198 -61.27 -15.78 39.35
N MET A 199 -60.36 -15.50 40.30
CA MET A 199 -60.29 -16.26 41.56
C MET A 199 -61.53 -16.07 42.44
N LYS A 200 -62.10 -14.85 42.49
CA LYS A 200 -63.36 -14.57 43.20
C LYS A 200 -64.51 -15.38 42.57
N VAL A 201 -64.66 -15.30 41.25
CA VAL A 201 -65.70 -16.04 40.50
C VAL A 201 -65.55 -17.55 40.68
N PHE A 202 -64.34 -18.10 40.57
CA PHE A 202 -64.06 -19.54 40.76
C PHE A 202 -64.49 -20.04 42.14
N ALA A 203 -64.24 -19.27 43.21
CA ALA A 203 -64.64 -19.61 44.58
C ALA A 203 -66.17 -19.60 44.81
N ASP A 204 -66.93 -18.90 43.95
CA ASP A 204 -68.40 -18.83 44.02
C ASP A 204 -69.12 -19.83 43.10
N LEU A 205 -68.49 -20.35 42.04
CA LEU A 205 -69.09 -21.37 41.15
C LEU A 205 -69.73 -22.57 41.89
N PRO A 206 -69.10 -23.17 42.94
CA PRO A 206 -69.70 -24.27 43.70
C PRO A 206 -70.96 -23.91 44.49
N LYS A 207 -71.19 -22.61 44.75
CA LYS A 207 -72.39 -22.10 45.44
C LYS A 207 -73.51 -21.90 44.43
N LEU A 208 -73.20 -21.23 43.32
CA LEU A 208 -74.13 -20.95 42.21
C LEU A 208 -74.78 -22.23 41.66
N LEU A 209 -74.00 -23.30 41.49
CA LEU A 209 -74.50 -24.60 41.00
C LEU A 209 -75.40 -25.34 42.03
N LYS A 210 -75.15 -25.15 43.34
CA LYS A 210 -75.96 -25.77 44.41
C LYS A 210 -77.28 -25.05 44.62
N GLU A 211 -77.27 -23.72 44.58
CA GLU A 211 -78.46 -22.89 44.80
C GLU A 211 -79.46 -22.98 43.64
N ASN A 212 -78.97 -23.16 42.40
CA ASN A 212 -79.79 -23.18 41.19
C ASN A 212 -79.59 -24.45 40.35
N GLN A 213 -79.85 -25.63 40.92
CA GLN A 213 -79.78 -26.93 40.20
C GLN A 213 -80.57 -26.95 38.87
N LYS A 214 -81.61 -26.12 38.71
CA LYS A 214 -82.38 -25.96 37.47
C LYS A 214 -81.62 -25.28 36.32
N LEU A 215 -80.45 -24.70 36.58
CA LEU A 215 -79.56 -24.09 35.59
C LEU A 215 -78.42 -25.02 35.16
N ALA A 216 -78.33 -26.23 35.74
CA ALA A 216 -77.33 -27.21 35.32
C ALA A 216 -77.60 -27.64 33.87
N VAL A 217 -76.56 -27.61 33.04
CA VAL A 217 -76.60 -28.02 31.63
C VAL A 217 -76.22 -29.50 31.48
N PRO A 218 -76.60 -30.17 30.39
CA PRO A 218 -75.98 -31.44 30.01
C PRO A 218 -74.47 -31.26 29.86
N LEU A 219 -73.67 -32.10 30.52
CA LEU A 219 -72.21 -32.18 30.35
C LEU A 219 -71.82 -33.39 29.51
N ARG A 220 -72.38 -34.57 29.83
CA ARG A 220 -72.10 -35.83 29.14
C ARG A 220 -73.39 -36.59 28.83
N VAL A 221 -73.40 -37.30 27.72
CA VAL A 221 -74.59 -37.98 27.17
C VAL A 221 -74.27 -39.45 26.88
N TRP A 222 -75.22 -40.35 27.15
CA TRP A 222 -75.14 -41.79 26.89
C TRP A 222 -76.21 -42.22 25.90
N LEU A 223 -75.79 -43.06 24.97
CA LEU A 223 -76.39 -43.18 23.65
C LEU A 223 -76.43 -44.64 23.22
N TYR A 224 -77.62 -45.12 22.90
CA TYR A 224 -77.88 -46.49 22.50
C TYR A 224 -78.17 -46.55 20.99
N PRO A 225 -77.52 -47.42 20.20
CA PRO A 225 -77.75 -47.47 18.75
C PRO A 225 -79.18 -47.87 18.42
N LEU A 226 -79.86 -47.09 17.56
CA LEU A 226 -81.24 -47.36 17.18
C LEU A 226 -81.37 -48.63 16.34
N ASP A 227 -80.33 -49.06 15.62
CA ASP A 227 -80.34 -50.31 14.83
C ASP A 227 -80.50 -51.59 15.69
N LYS A 228 -80.25 -51.49 17.00
CA LYS A 228 -80.48 -52.56 17.98
C LYS A 228 -81.92 -52.57 18.51
N LEU A 229 -82.69 -51.51 18.30
CA LEU A 229 -84.11 -51.38 18.66
C LEU A 229 -85.02 -51.58 17.46
N HIS A 230 -84.65 -51.05 16.29
CA HIS A 230 -85.42 -51.12 15.04
C HIS A 230 -84.52 -51.43 13.84
N SER A 231 -84.83 -52.51 13.10
CA SER A 231 -84.03 -52.98 11.96
C SER A 231 -84.01 -52.03 10.75
N ARG A 232 -84.90 -51.03 10.71
CA ARG A 232 -84.96 -49.96 9.70
C ARG A 232 -84.09 -48.73 10.04
N ALA A 233 -83.58 -48.60 11.27
CA ALA A 233 -82.88 -47.39 11.68
C ALA A 233 -81.50 -47.25 11.02
N SER A 234 -81.07 -46.00 10.82
CA SER A 234 -79.80 -45.64 10.19
C SER A 234 -78.61 -46.21 10.96
N LYS A 235 -77.74 -46.93 10.26
CA LYS A 235 -76.53 -47.54 10.83
C LYS A 235 -75.31 -46.69 10.55
N LEU A 236 -74.55 -46.40 11.60
CA LEU A 236 -73.17 -45.93 11.51
C LEU A 236 -72.29 -47.09 11.01
N HIS A 237 -71.80 -47.00 9.77
CA HIS A 237 -71.15 -48.12 9.08
C HIS A 237 -69.63 -48.18 9.28
N LYS A 238 -68.95 -47.03 9.36
CA LYS A 238 -67.48 -46.94 9.50
C LYS A 238 -67.06 -45.94 10.58
N ASP A 239 -65.92 -46.23 11.20
CA ASP A 239 -65.14 -45.30 11.99
C ASP A 239 -64.03 -44.69 11.10
N ILE A 240 -63.37 -43.63 11.56
CA ILE A 240 -62.18 -43.08 10.89
C ILE A 240 -60.96 -43.54 11.69
N SER A 241 -59.95 -44.07 11.02
CA SER A 241 -58.73 -44.57 11.65
C SER A 241 -58.01 -43.47 12.44
N MET A 242 -57.45 -43.87 13.59
CA MET A 242 -56.78 -42.94 14.51
C MET A 242 -55.61 -42.20 13.84
N ASN A 243 -54.94 -42.84 12.88
CA ASN A 243 -53.85 -42.23 12.11
C ASN A 243 -54.33 -40.99 11.34
N LEU A 244 -55.40 -41.10 10.53
CA LEU A 244 -55.92 -39.97 9.75
C LEU A 244 -56.48 -38.86 10.64
N ILE A 245 -57.01 -39.23 11.82
CA ILE A 245 -57.39 -38.24 12.83
C ILE A 245 -56.16 -37.45 13.30
N GLN A 246 -55.09 -38.13 13.71
CA GLN A 246 -53.86 -37.51 14.19
C GLN A 246 -53.14 -36.71 13.10
N GLU A 247 -53.10 -37.20 11.86
CA GLU A 247 -52.55 -36.50 10.71
C GLU A 247 -53.36 -35.22 10.40
N THR A 248 -54.70 -35.30 10.39
CA THR A 248 -55.56 -34.12 10.22
C THR A 248 -55.39 -33.10 11.34
N GLU A 249 -55.28 -33.55 12.60
CA GLU A 249 -55.03 -32.68 13.75
C GLU A 249 -53.64 -32.00 13.64
N SER A 250 -52.61 -32.74 13.23
CA SER A 250 -51.25 -32.24 13.01
C SER A 250 -51.19 -31.19 11.90
N VAL A 251 -51.90 -31.40 10.78
CA VAL A 251 -51.97 -30.45 9.67
C VAL A 251 -52.64 -29.13 10.08
N VAL A 252 -53.70 -29.15 10.90
CA VAL A 252 -54.32 -27.90 11.37
C VAL A 252 -53.44 -27.21 12.42
N GLU A 253 -52.65 -27.96 13.19
CA GLU A 253 -51.69 -27.41 14.17
C GLU A 253 -50.44 -26.80 13.48
N SER A 254 -49.94 -27.39 12.39
CA SER A 254 -48.83 -26.82 11.60
C SER A 254 -49.25 -25.49 10.94
N LEU A 255 -50.48 -25.41 10.41
CA LEU A 255 -51.07 -24.17 9.87
C LEU A 255 -51.30 -23.11 10.96
N ASN A 256 -51.78 -23.49 12.15
CA ASN A 256 -51.86 -22.60 13.30
C ASN A 256 -50.47 -22.10 13.73
N THR A 257 -49.48 -22.99 13.77
CA THR A 257 -48.08 -22.68 14.06
C THR A 257 -47.51 -21.67 13.08
N ALA A 258 -47.78 -21.82 11.78
CA ALA A 258 -47.36 -20.86 10.76
C ALA A 258 -48.01 -19.48 10.95
N GLU A 259 -49.32 -19.42 11.24
CA GLU A 259 -50.03 -18.17 11.55
C GLU A 259 -49.51 -17.50 12.83
N MET A 260 -49.19 -18.27 13.88
CA MET A 260 -48.61 -17.75 15.12
C MET A 260 -47.19 -17.20 14.90
N LYS A 261 -46.31 -17.92 14.18
CA LYS A 261 -44.96 -17.43 13.86
C LYS A 261 -45.00 -16.16 13.01
N CYS A 262 -45.84 -16.10 11.98
CA CYS A 262 -46.04 -14.86 11.21
C CYS A 262 -46.54 -13.72 12.11
N SER A 263 -47.40 -14.01 13.08
CA SER A 263 -47.94 -13.01 14.02
C SER A 263 -46.90 -12.45 14.99
N ASP A 264 -45.80 -13.17 15.23
CA ASP A 264 -44.69 -12.71 16.06
C ASP A 264 -43.65 -11.96 15.23
N LEU A 265 -43.34 -12.45 14.02
CA LEU A 265 -42.52 -11.73 13.05
C LEU A 265 -43.12 -10.34 12.69
N LEU A 266 -44.45 -10.20 12.65
CA LEU A 266 -45.12 -8.91 12.41
C LEU A 266 -45.01 -7.91 13.58
N LYS A 267 -44.62 -8.35 14.77
CA LYS A 267 -44.34 -7.48 15.93
C LYS A 267 -42.85 -7.09 16.00
N ASP A 268 -42.03 -7.70 15.16
CA ASP A 268 -40.58 -7.62 15.23
C ASP A 268 -40.05 -6.34 14.58
N SER A 269 -38.93 -5.82 15.07
CA SER A 269 -38.45 -4.48 14.70
C SER A 269 -38.26 -4.27 13.18
N PRO A 270 -37.73 -5.22 12.38
CA PRO A 270 -37.68 -5.07 10.92
C PRO A 270 -39.05 -4.97 10.25
N ALA A 271 -40.07 -5.67 10.77
CA ALA A 271 -41.44 -5.60 10.25
C ALA A 271 -42.21 -4.37 10.75
N LEU A 272 -41.73 -3.70 11.80
CA LEU A 272 -42.22 -2.38 12.21
C LEU A 272 -41.54 -1.24 11.43
N THR A 273 -40.29 -1.43 10.99
CA THR A 273 -39.53 -0.44 10.22
C THR A 273 -39.79 -0.51 8.71
N PHE A 274 -39.87 -1.70 8.12
CA PHE A 274 -39.89 -1.87 6.66
C PHE A 274 -41.21 -2.46 6.15
N ALA A 275 -42.06 -1.62 5.54
CA ALA A 275 -43.35 -2.00 5.00
C ALA A 275 -43.29 -3.20 4.03
N ALA A 276 -42.29 -3.26 3.15
CA ALA A 276 -42.13 -4.37 2.19
C ALA A 276 -41.81 -5.73 2.86
N PHE A 277 -41.25 -5.73 4.08
CA PHE A 277 -41.02 -6.94 4.88
C PHE A 277 -42.31 -7.31 5.64
N HIS A 278 -42.97 -6.31 6.24
CA HIS A 278 -44.27 -6.44 6.88
C HIS A 278 -45.33 -7.06 5.95
N GLU A 279 -45.48 -6.53 4.74
CA GLU A 279 -46.50 -6.94 3.77
C GLU A 279 -46.34 -8.40 3.35
N GLN A 280 -45.11 -8.89 3.15
CA GLN A 280 -44.86 -10.30 2.83
C GLN A 280 -45.30 -11.24 3.96
N ILE A 281 -44.98 -10.90 5.21
CA ILE A 281 -45.36 -11.73 6.37
C ILE A 281 -46.87 -11.67 6.61
N LEU A 282 -47.48 -10.48 6.45
CA LEU A 282 -48.92 -10.29 6.54
C LEU A 282 -49.66 -11.06 5.44
N GLN A 283 -49.14 -11.06 4.21
CA GLN A 283 -49.68 -11.83 3.09
C GLN A 283 -49.59 -13.33 3.36
N MET A 284 -48.45 -13.83 3.85
CA MET A 284 -48.32 -15.26 4.20
C MET A 284 -49.29 -15.66 5.31
N LYS A 285 -49.38 -14.89 6.40
CA LYS A 285 -50.36 -15.12 7.48
C LYS A 285 -51.80 -15.20 6.94
N GLN A 286 -52.18 -14.28 6.07
CA GLN A 286 -53.49 -14.31 5.42
C GLN A 286 -53.69 -15.51 4.50
N ASN A 287 -52.63 -15.97 3.82
CA ASN A 287 -52.70 -17.13 2.93
C ASN A 287 -52.88 -18.43 3.73
N CYS A 288 -52.11 -18.64 4.81
CA CYS A 288 -52.29 -19.78 5.71
C CYS A 288 -53.72 -19.80 6.29
N TYR A 289 -54.23 -18.67 6.78
CA TYR A 289 -55.61 -18.55 7.27
C TYR A 289 -56.66 -18.92 6.20
N LYS A 290 -56.51 -18.40 4.97
CA LYS A 290 -57.42 -18.71 3.84
C LYS A 290 -57.32 -20.18 3.42
N TYR A 291 -56.14 -20.79 3.48
CA TYR A 291 -55.93 -22.21 3.18
C TYR A 291 -56.55 -23.10 4.26
N LYS A 292 -56.22 -22.86 5.54
CA LYS A 292 -56.78 -23.56 6.70
C LYS A 292 -58.30 -23.55 6.70
N LEU A 293 -58.93 -22.40 6.43
CA LEU A 293 -60.39 -22.30 6.32
C LEU A 293 -60.96 -23.14 5.16
N ARG A 294 -60.27 -23.23 4.01
CA ARG A 294 -60.68 -24.12 2.90
C ARG A 294 -60.54 -25.60 3.28
N LEU A 295 -59.45 -25.97 3.92
CA LEU A 295 -59.19 -27.33 4.39
C LEU A 295 -60.25 -27.77 5.39
N MET A 296 -60.53 -26.97 6.42
CA MET A 296 -61.57 -27.22 7.42
C MET A 296 -62.98 -27.33 6.79
N ASN A 297 -63.31 -26.49 5.81
CA ASN A 297 -64.58 -26.59 5.08
C ASN A 297 -64.67 -27.87 4.23
N LYS A 298 -63.57 -28.28 3.55
CA LYS A 298 -63.55 -29.54 2.76
C LYS A 298 -63.64 -30.76 3.68
N LEU A 299 -62.90 -30.79 4.79
CA LEU A 299 -63.03 -31.78 5.87
C LEU A 299 -64.48 -31.89 6.35
N GLY A 300 -65.11 -30.76 6.69
CA GLY A 300 -66.52 -30.70 7.08
C GLY A 300 -67.49 -31.29 6.04
N SER A 301 -67.19 -31.17 4.75
CA SER A 301 -68.00 -31.78 3.67
C SER A 301 -67.75 -33.28 3.47
N LEU A 302 -66.58 -33.81 3.83
CA LEU A 302 -66.23 -35.23 3.68
C LEU A 302 -66.73 -36.08 4.85
N LEU A 303 -66.57 -35.61 6.08
CA LEU A 303 -66.89 -36.38 7.30
C LEU A 303 -68.30 -37.00 7.32
N PRO A 304 -69.39 -36.33 6.91
CA PRO A 304 -70.72 -36.94 6.89
C PRO A 304 -70.83 -38.09 5.87
N ASN A 305 -70.23 -37.91 4.69
CA ASN A 305 -70.28 -38.89 3.60
C ASN A 305 -69.47 -40.15 3.91
N ILE A 306 -68.33 -40.01 4.60
CA ILE A 306 -67.52 -41.14 5.07
C ILE A 306 -68.26 -41.93 6.17
N HIS A 307 -68.85 -41.25 7.17
CA HIS A 307 -69.62 -41.93 8.22
C HIS A 307 -70.89 -42.65 7.69
N GLY A 308 -71.48 -42.12 6.61
CA GLY A 308 -72.66 -42.69 5.95
C GLY A 308 -72.38 -43.80 4.93
N ASP A 309 -71.12 -44.22 4.75
CA ASP A 309 -70.67 -45.19 3.74
C ASP A 309 -70.96 -44.77 2.28
N VAL A 310 -71.12 -43.47 2.05
CA VAL A 310 -71.31 -42.85 0.72
C VAL A 310 -69.97 -42.62 0.03
N MET A 311 -68.91 -42.41 0.81
CA MET A 311 -67.52 -42.23 0.35
C MET A 311 -66.58 -43.10 1.18
N GLU A 312 -65.51 -43.59 0.56
CA GLU A 312 -64.47 -44.33 1.27
C GLU A 312 -63.54 -43.41 2.07
N GLU A 313 -62.94 -43.95 3.14
CA GLU A 313 -61.97 -43.28 4.01
C GLU A 313 -60.69 -42.84 3.26
N THR A 314 -60.40 -43.48 2.12
CA THR A 314 -59.40 -43.05 1.13
C THR A 314 -59.59 -41.59 0.71
N THR A 315 -60.82 -41.09 0.64
CA THR A 315 -61.09 -39.68 0.27
C THR A 315 -60.65 -38.65 1.33
N LEU A 316 -60.35 -39.08 2.56
CA LEU A 316 -59.64 -38.26 3.56
C LEU A 316 -58.12 -38.35 3.40
N ASN A 317 -57.59 -39.50 2.95
CA ASN A 317 -56.18 -39.62 2.57
C ASN A 317 -55.87 -38.71 1.38
N ASP A 318 -56.75 -38.68 0.37
CA ASP A 318 -56.64 -37.79 -0.80
C ASP A 318 -56.55 -36.31 -0.37
N LEU A 319 -57.30 -35.90 0.67
CA LEU A 319 -57.24 -34.53 1.20
C LEU A 319 -55.93 -34.22 1.94
N LEU A 320 -55.34 -35.19 2.62
CA LEU A 320 -54.05 -35.05 3.29
C LEU A 320 -52.90 -35.07 2.27
N GLN A 321 -52.98 -35.92 1.23
CA GLN A 321 -52.04 -35.90 0.11
C GLN A 321 -52.13 -34.58 -0.69
N GLU A 322 -53.34 -34.05 -0.94
CA GLU A 322 -53.52 -32.70 -1.50
C GLU A 322 -52.85 -31.60 -0.65
N HIS A 323 -52.68 -31.81 0.66
CA HIS A 323 -51.96 -30.87 1.52
C HIS A 323 -50.43 -31.05 1.43
N GLU A 324 -49.93 -32.27 1.49
CA GLU A 324 -48.49 -32.55 1.34
C GLU A 324 -47.95 -32.14 -0.03
N GLU A 325 -48.74 -32.29 -1.10
CA GLU A 325 -48.42 -31.80 -2.45
C GLU A 325 -48.63 -30.27 -2.61
N SER A 326 -49.14 -29.58 -1.60
CA SER A 326 -49.36 -28.13 -1.62
C SER A 326 -48.17 -27.34 -1.05
N PRO A 327 -47.95 -26.07 -1.44
CA PRO A 327 -46.96 -25.19 -0.83
C PRO A 327 -47.36 -24.71 0.59
N PHE A 328 -48.31 -25.40 1.24
CA PHE A 328 -48.68 -25.20 2.64
C PHE A 328 -48.30 -26.40 3.52
N ASN A 329 -47.62 -27.43 3.00
CA ASN A 329 -47.09 -28.54 3.79
C ASN A 329 -46.16 -28.04 4.92
N GLU A 330 -45.98 -28.84 5.98
CA GLU A 330 -45.22 -28.43 7.16
C GLU A 330 -43.76 -28.08 6.85
N SER A 331 -43.13 -28.76 5.89
CA SER A 331 -41.72 -28.53 5.52
C SER A 331 -41.51 -27.16 4.87
N ASP A 332 -42.26 -26.85 3.81
CA ASP A 332 -42.14 -25.60 3.06
C ASP A 332 -42.50 -24.38 3.92
N LEU A 333 -43.56 -24.49 4.74
CA LEU A 333 -43.90 -23.42 5.69
C LEU A 333 -42.81 -23.24 6.74
N THR A 334 -42.24 -24.32 7.27
CA THR A 334 -41.17 -24.24 8.27
C THR A 334 -39.88 -23.65 7.70
N GLU A 335 -39.49 -24.02 6.48
CA GLU A 335 -38.31 -23.44 5.81
C GLU A 335 -38.52 -21.96 5.48
N TRP A 336 -39.69 -21.58 4.92
CA TRP A 336 -40.01 -20.18 4.63
C TRP A 336 -39.99 -19.31 5.89
N LEU A 337 -40.59 -19.79 6.98
CA LEU A 337 -40.60 -19.09 8.27
C LEU A 337 -39.19 -18.95 8.85
N LYS A 338 -38.37 -19.99 8.77
CA LYS A 338 -36.99 -20.00 9.27
C LYS A 338 -36.10 -19.00 8.52
N GLU A 339 -36.20 -18.89 7.20
CA GLU A 339 -35.42 -17.90 6.46
C GLU A 339 -35.95 -16.47 6.66
N ARG A 340 -37.26 -16.27 6.89
CA ARG A 340 -37.81 -14.97 7.33
C ARG A 340 -37.39 -14.58 8.75
N GLU A 341 -37.33 -15.53 9.69
CA GLU A 341 -36.74 -15.36 11.03
C GLU A 341 -35.26 -14.93 10.92
N ARG A 342 -34.50 -15.59 10.04
CA ARG A 342 -33.09 -15.30 9.77
C ARG A 342 -32.87 -13.92 9.13
N GLU A 343 -33.66 -13.56 8.12
CA GLU A 343 -33.64 -12.22 7.51
C GLU A 343 -33.91 -11.13 8.56
N SER A 344 -34.88 -11.34 9.46
CA SER A 344 -35.16 -10.40 10.56
C SER A 344 -33.93 -10.18 11.44
N GLU A 345 -33.26 -11.25 11.91
CA GLU A 345 -32.05 -11.14 12.74
C GLU A 345 -30.86 -10.47 12.03
N ILE A 346 -30.71 -10.67 10.71
CA ILE A 346 -29.71 -9.98 9.90
C ILE A 346 -30.03 -8.47 9.85
N ILE A 347 -31.28 -8.11 9.53
CA ILE A 347 -31.70 -6.71 9.43
C ILE A 347 -31.56 -6.00 10.79
N LYS A 348 -31.94 -6.62 11.91
CA LYS A 348 -31.70 -6.10 13.27
C LYS A 348 -30.23 -5.81 13.54
N THR A 349 -29.34 -6.71 13.11
CA THR A 349 -27.91 -6.60 13.34
C THR A 349 -27.32 -5.43 12.56
N VAL A 350 -27.72 -5.25 11.30
CA VAL A 350 -27.29 -4.11 10.47
C VAL A 350 -27.90 -2.79 11.00
N LEU A 351 -29.20 -2.76 11.32
CA LEU A 351 -29.86 -1.58 11.92
C LEU A 351 -29.18 -1.11 13.21
N ARG A 352 -28.75 -2.05 14.07
CA ARG A 352 -28.01 -1.75 15.30
C ARG A 352 -26.69 -1.06 15.00
N GLN A 353 -25.88 -1.64 14.11
CA GLN A 353 -24.60 -1.07 13.70
C GLN A 353 -24.76 0.31 13.05
N LEU A 354 -25.74 0.49 12.16
CA LEU A 354 -26.03 1.80 11.55
C LEU A 354 -26.43 2.85 12.61
N LYS A 355 -27.25 2.46 13.59
CA LYS A 355 -27.66 3.32 14.71
C LYS A 355 -26.49 3.69 15.62
N ASP A 356 -25.54 2.79 15.85
CA ASP A 356 -24.31 3.08 16.61
C ASP A 356 -23.43 4.14 15.92
N TYR A 357 -23.52 4.26 14.58
CA TYR A 357 -22.90 5.34 13.79
C TYR A 357 -23.84 6.56 13.57
N GLY A 358 -24.97 6.64 14.26
CA GLY A 358 -25.90 7.77 14.24
C GLY A 358 -26.88 7.82 13.07
N ALA A 359 -26.93 6.80 12.20
CA ALA A 359 -27.94 6.72 11.15
C ALA A 359 -29.34 6.47 11.75
N GLN A 360 -30.35 7.09 11.14
CA GLN A 360 -31.75 7.00 11.54
C GLN A 360 -32.52 6.15 10.53
N ALA A 361 -33.39 5.27 11.02
CA ALA A 361 -34.26 4.43 10.19
C ALA A 361 -35.55 5.18 9.86
N GLU A 362 -35.43 6.20 9.00
CA GLU A 362 -36.56 7.05 8.60
C GLU A 362 -37.21 6.54 7.31
N VAL A 363 -38.54 6.62 7.24
CA VAL A 363 -39.33 6.06 6.11
C VAL A 363 -39.61 7.13 5.05
N ASN A 364 -39.58 8.42 5.42
CA ASN A 364 -39.85 9.53 4.52
C ASN A 364 -38.57 10.29 4.12
N ILE A 365 -37.94 9.84 3.02
CA ILE A 365 -36.75 10.48 2.43
C ILE A 365 -37.07 11.92 1.99
N ASP A 366 -38.24 12.15 1.39
CA ASP A 366 -38.66 13.46 0.88
C ASP A 366 -38.72 14.52 2.00
N ALA A 367 -39.16 14.12 3.20
CA ALA A 367 -39.19 15.00 4.37
C ALA A 367 -37.78 15.42 4.84
N ILE A 368 -36.76 14.56 4.66
CA ILE A 368 -35.36 14.90 4.98
C ILE A 368 -34.76 15.77 3.86
N LEU A 369 -35.06 15.48 2.59
CA LEU A 369 -34.59 16.29 1.44
C LEU A 369 -35.17 17.71 1.42
N MET A 370 -36.30 17.93 2.09
CA MET A 370 -36.94 19.23 2.27
C MET A 370 -36.44 20.01 3.52
N ASP A 371 -35.55 19.42 4.33
CA ASP A 371 -34.90 20.12 5.44
C ASP A 371 -33.75 21.00 4.93
N LEU A 372 -33.87 22.31 5.15
CA LEU A 372 -32.91 23.32 4.71
C LEU A 372 -31.57 23.25 5.47
N GLU A 373 -31.48 22.51 6.59
CA GLU A 373 -30.22 22.24 7.28
C GLU A 373 -29.47 21.01 6.69
N VAL A 374 -30.12 20.20 5.84
CA VAL A 374 -29.56 18.97 5.26
C VAL A 374 -28.96 19.23 3.86
N GLY A 375 -27.67 19.54 3.81
CA GLY A 375 -26.97 19.81 2.55
C GLY A 375 -26.74 18.59 1.63
N ASN A 376 -26.67 17.37 2.18
CA ASN A 376 -26.52 16.11 1.42
C ASN A 376 -27.16 14.96 2.22
N LEU A 377 -27.80 14.00 1.54
CA LEU A 377 -28.36 12.80 2.18
C LEU A 377 -27.66 11.52 1.70
N VAL A 378 -27.15 10.75 2.66
CA VAL A 378 -26.54 9.43 2.45
C VAL A 378 -27.52 8.36 2.92
N SER A 379 -27.95 7.49 2.02
CA SER A 379 -28.85 6.36 2.35
C SER A 379 -28.13 5.03 2.23
N TYR A 380 -28.20 4.21 3.28
CA TYR A 380 -27.85 2.79 3.20
C TYR A 380 -29.11 2.02 2.80
N THR A 381 -29.20 1.60 1.55
CA THR A 381 -30.41 0.98 1.01
C THR A 381 -30.25 -0.54 0.91
N PHE A 382 -31.15 -1.29 1.55
CA PHE A 382 -31.24 -2.74 1.44
C PHE A 382 -31.75 -3.14 0.04
N THR A 383 -30.84 -3.24 -0.91
CA THR A 383 -31.08 -3.80 -2.25
C THR A 383 -30.54 -5.23 -2.33
N SER A 384 -30.92 -5.98 -3.36
CA SER A 384 -30.33 -7.30 -3.67
C SER A 384 -28.83 -7.28 -4.00
N LEU A 385 -28.19 -6.10 -3.98
CA LEU A 385 -26.77 -5.87 -4.20
C LEU A 385 -26.08 -5.07 -3.06
N ASN A 386 -26.81 -4.71 -1.99
CA ASN A 386 -26.34 -3.87 -0.87
C ASN A 386 -25.57 -2.60 -1.31
N CYS A 387 -26.28 -1.57 -1.75
CA CYS A 387 -25.69 -0.33 -2.26
C CYS A 387 -25.91 0.87 -1.34
N ILE A 388 -24.90 1.74 -1.23
CA ILE A 388 -25.05 3.08 -0.65
C ILE A 388 -25.54 4.00 -1.77
N LEU A 389 -26.64 4.70 -1.54
CA LEU A 389 -27.21 5.70 -2.44
C LEU A 389 -26.93 7.11 -1.91
N LEU A 390 -26.52 8.01 -2.79
CA LEU A 390 -26.47 9.45 -2.52
C LEU A 390 -27.65 10.16 -3.18
N TYR A 391 -28.24 11.09 -2.42
CA TYR A 391 -29.19 12.07 -2.90
C TYR A 391 -28.58 13.46 -2.67
N GLU A 392 -28.41 14.21 -3.76
CA GLU A 392 -27.91 15.59 -3.74
C GLU A 392 -29.11 16.55 -3.66
N SER A 393 -28.96 17.67 -2.91
CA SER A 393 -30.07 18.58 -2.65
C SER A 393 -30.69 19.12 -3.95
N GLY A 394 -31.98 18.84 -4.17
CA GLY A 394 -32.71 19.23 -5.38
C GLY A 394 -32.72 18.19 -6.53
N CYS A 395 -32.22 16.97 -6.32
CA CYS A 395 -32.24 15.89 -7.31
C CYS A 395 -33.10 14.69 -6.86
N ASP A 396 -34.10 14.32 -7.67
CA ASP A 396 -34.97 13.16 -7.43
C ASP A 396 -34.30 11.80 -7.75
N GLU A 397 -33.22 11.80 -8.55
CA GLU A 397 -32.53 10.57 -8.98
C GLU A 397 -31.35 10.21 -8.04
N ALA A 398 -31.45 9.04 -7.40
CA ALA A 398 -30.41 8.49 -6.54
C ALA A 398 -29.22 7.92 -7.35
N VAL A 399 -27.99 8.21 -6.91
CA VAL A 399 -26.77 7.66 -7.54
C VAL A 399 -26.03 6.74 -6.57
N CYS A 400 -25.67 5.53 -7.01
CA CYS A 400 -24.83 4.62 -6.23
C CYS A 400 -23.47 5.26 -5.92
N PHE A 401 -23.09 5.33 -4.64
CA PHE A 401 -21.79 5.84 -4.24
C PHE A 401 -20.66 4.93 -4.72
N THR A 402 -19.85 5.41 -5.65
CA THR A 402 -18.56 4.83 -6.00
C THR A 402 -17.43 5.69 -5.42
N PRO A 403 -16.53 5.11 -4.60
CA PRO A 403 -15.35 5.83 -4.13
C PRO A 403 -14.30 5.97 -5.27
N PRO A 404 -13.46 7.02 -5.27
CA PRO A 404 -12.37 7.16 -6.23
C PRO A 404 -11.36 6.02 -6.12
N TYR A 405 -10.92 5.47 -7.25
CA TYR A 405 -9.82 4.50 -7.26
C TYR A 405 -8.53 5.10 -6.71
N LYS A 406 -7.71 4.27 -6.05
CA LYS A 406 -6.39 4.66 -5.51
C LYS A 406 -5.55 5.31 -6.63
N PRO A 407 -5.13 6.58 -6.50
CA PRO A 407 -4.34 7.23 -7.53
C PRO A 407 -2.93 6.65 -7.60
N VAL A 408 -2.31 6.73 -8.78
CA VAL A 408 -0.92 6.34 -9.01
C VAL A 408 0.01 7.35 -8.31
N CYS A 409 1.18 6.89 -7.85
CA CYS A 409 2.20 7.77 -7.30
C CYS A 409 2.66 8.80 -8.35
N PRO A 410 3.04 10.03 -7.92
CA PRO A 410 3.64 11.00 -8.84
C PRO A 410 5.00 10.48 -9.35
N ILE A 411 5.38 10.91 -10.55
CA ILE A 411 6.67 10.57 -11.18
C ILE A 411 7.49 11.86 -11.31
N THR A 412 8.69 11.90 -10.74
CA THR A 412 9.59 13.05 -10.91
C THR A 412 10.08 13.14 -12.36
N GLU A 413 9.83 14.28 -13.02
CA GLU A 413 10.39 14.56 -14.35
C GLU A 413 11.65 15.43 -14.26
N GLU A 414 11.71 16.37 -13.32
CA GLU A 414 12.86 17.25 -13.17
C GLU A 414 13.02 17.81 -11.75
N VAL A 415 14.27 17.98 -11.29
CA VAL A 415 14.61 18.67 -10.04
C VAL A 415 15.56 19.83 -10.36
N LYS A 416 15.13 21.06 -10.09
CA LYS A 416 15.86 22.32 -10.36
C LYS A 416 16.02 23.12 -9.07
N GLY A 417 17.03 22.75 -8.27
CA GLY A 417 17.29 23.37 -6.97
C GLY A 417 16.09 23.24 -6.03
N GLN A 418 15.55 24.37 -5.58
CA GLN A 418 14.37 24.46 -4.71
C GLN A 418 13.02 24.20 -5.43
N SER A 419 13.04 23.75 -6.69
CA SER A 419 11.84 23.45 -7.48
C SER A 419 11.87 22.04 -8.05
N VAL A 420 10.70 21.40 -8.14
CA VAL A 420 10.53 20.02 -8.60
C VAL A 420 9.31 19.94 -9.51
N VAL A 421 9.50 19.35 -10.70
CA VAL A 421 8.42 19.06 -11.65
C VAL A 421 8.01 17.59 -11.51
N LEU A 422 6.75 17.38 -11.14
CA LEU A 422 6.16 16.07 -10.88
C LEU A 422 5.03 15.79 -11.86
N LYS A 423 5.17 14.73 -12.65
CA LYS A 423 4.08 14.21 -13.46
C LYS A 423 3.06 13.50 -12.57
N VAL A 424 1.81 13.93 -12.65
CA VAL A 424 0.66 13.23 -12.06
C VAL A 424 -0.09 12.56 -13.21
N VAL A 425 -0.37 11.27 -13.07
CA VAL A 425 -1.20 10.52 -14.03
C VAL A 425 -2.65 10.61 -13.55
N PRO A 426 -3.57 11.25 -14.30
CA PRO A 426 -4.96 11.32 -13.91
C PRO A 426 -5.58 9.93 -13.79
N SER A 427 -6.37 9.73 -12.72
CA SER A 427 -7.15 8.50 -12.57
C SER A 427 -8.32 8.51 -13.57
N PRO A 428 -8.50 7.49 -14.42
CA PRO A 428 -9.64 7.40 -15.34
C PRO A 428 -10.96 7.05 -14.62
N CYS A 429 -11.03 7.27 -13.31
CA CYS A 429 -12.17 6.96 -12.45
C CYS A 429 -13.12 8.16 -12.39
N PRO A 430 -14.35 8.09 -12.97
CA PRO A 430 -15.29 9.21 -13.02
C PRO A 430 -15.88 9.60 -11.66
N ALA A 431 -15.56 8.85 -10.59
CA ALA A 431 -15.86 9.24 -9.21
C ALA A 431 -14.86 10.25 -8.62
N THR A 432 -13.74 10.52 -9.31
CA THR A 432 -12.77 11.54 -8.91
C THR A 432 -13.29 12.91 -9.32
N VAL A 433 -13.54 13.78 -8.35
CA VAL A 433 -14.01 15.16 -8.56
C VAL A 433 -12.82 16.13 -8.61
N GLU A 434 -11.80 15.91 -7.79
CA GLU A 434 -10.61 16.76 -7.78
C GLU A 434 -9.33 15.94 -7.49
N PRO A 435 -8.38 15.87 -8.44
CA PRO A 435 -7.02 15.38 -8.17
C PRO A 435 -6.17 16.47 -7.51
N ARG A 436 -5.55 16.14 -6.37
CA ARG A 436 -4.61 17.02 -5.66
C ARG A 436 -3.26 16.34 -5.46
N LEU A 437 -2.18 17.10 -5.57
CA LEU A 437 -0.87 16.68 -5.11
C LEU A 437 -0.67 17.15 -3.67
N LEU A 438 -0.31 16.24 -2.77
CA LEU A 438 -0.01 16.54 -1.38
C LEU A 438 1.49 16.38 -1.11
N TYR A 439 2.10 17.38 -0.47
CA TYR A 439 3.52 17.34 -0.09
C TYR A 439 3.74 17.91 1.31
N LYS A 440 4.72 17.36 2.04
CA LYS A 440 5.23 17.95 3.27
C LYS A 440 6.69 17.58 3.51
N PRO A 441 7.47 18.42 4.20
CA PRO A 441 8.72 18.01 4.82
C PRO A 441 8.47 16.83 5.77
N LYS A 442 9.35 15.84 5.76
CA LYS A 442 9.23 14.60 6.56
C LYS A 442 9.15 14.85 8.08
N GLN A 443 9.70 15.96 8.54
CA GLN A 443 9.67 16.40 9.94
C GLN A 443 8.38 17.12 10.35
N ASP A 444 7.59 17.61 9.38
CA ASP A 444 6.34 18.34 9.63
C ASP A 444 5.15 17.35 9.66
N THR A 445 4.07 17.68 10.39
CA THR A 445 2.82 16.89 10.41
C THR A 445 1.90 17.21 9.24
N ASP A 446 1.87 18.47 8.83
CA ASP A 446 0.77 19.03 8.06
C ASP A 446 1.05 18.98 6.55
N TRP A 447 0.09 18.47 5.79
CA TRP A 447 0.20 18.33 4.34
C TRP A 447 -0.20 19.63 3.64
N ARG A 448 0.69 20.16 2.80
CA ARG A 448 0.35 21.20 1.80
C ARG A 448 -0.28 20.54 0.59
N SER A 449 -1.16 21.26 -0.10
CA SER A 449 -1.92 20.75 -1.25
C SER A 449 -1.85 21.68 -2.45
N GLU A 450 -1.39 21.18 -3.59
CA GLU A 450 -1.53 21.84 -4.89
C GLU A 450 -2.62 21.15 -5.72
N PRO A 451 -3.49 21.90 -6.43
CA PRO A 451 -4.45 21.30 -7.36
C PRO A 451 -3.75 20.79 -8.61
N VAL A 452 -4.20 19.65 -9.15
CA VAL A 452 -3.76 19.14 -10.45
C VAL A 452 -4.77 19.61 -11.50
N LEU A 453 -4.35 20.52 -12.39
CA LEU A 453 -5.22 21.05 -13.45
C LEU A 453 -5.47 19.95 -14.51
N GLU A 454 -6.72 19.79 -14.96
CA GLU A 454 -7.11 18.72 -15.90
C GLU A 454 -6.32 18.77 -17.22
N ASP A 455 -5.95 19.96 -17.69
CA ASP A 455 -5.15 20.19 -18.89
C ASP A 455 -3.64 19.93 -18.71
N GLN A 456 -3.15 19.76 -17.47
CA GLN A 456 -1.73 19.68 -17.14
C GLN A 456 -1.40 18.50 -16.22
N ASN A 457 -0.93 17.41 -16.84
CA ASN A 457 -0.40 16.21 -16.15
C ASN A 457 0.90 16.46 -15.36
N THR A 458 1.26 17.71 -15.02
CA THR A 458 2.53 18.10 -14.40
C THR A 458 2.30 19.23 -13.38
N VAL A 459 2.64 18.98 -12.12
CA VAL A 459 2.66 19.99 -11.05
C VAL A 459 4.10 20.42 -10.79
N THR A 460 4.34 21.72 -10.67
CA THR A 460 5.65 22.24 -10.24
C THR A 460 5.55 22.70 -8.78
N LEU A 461 6.28 22.04 -7.90
CA LEU A 461 6.49 22.51 -6.53
C LEU A 461 7.63 23.53 -6.52
N THR A 462 7.46 24.66 -5.84
CA THR A 462 8.47 25.71 -5.67
C THR A 462 8.79 25.95 -4.19
N ASP A 463 9.82 26.76 -3.93
CA ASP A 463 10.16 27.27 -2.58
C ASP A 463 10.39 26.16 -1.54
N LEU A 464 10.90 25.01 -2.00
CA LEU A 464 11.23 23.87 -1.17
C LEU A 464 12.52 24.13 -0.39
N ARG A 465 12.54 23.72 0.89
CA ARG A 465 13.69 23.88 1.77
C ARG A 465 14.85 23.01 1.28
N GLU A 466 16.05 23.59 1.18
CA GLU A 466 17.28 22.84 0.91
C GLU A 466 17.63 21.90 2.09
N GLU A 467 18.43 20.87 1.81
CA GLU A 467 18.80 19.76 2.72
C GLU A 467 17.62 19.00 3.36
N THR A 468 16.40 19.21 2.86
CA THR A 468 15.16 18.66 3.44
C THR A 468 14.64 17.48 2.63
N GLU A 469 14.29 16.41 3.33
CA GLU A 469 13.52 15.29 2.75
C GLU A 469 12.02 15.61 2.80
N TYR A 470 11.35 15.43 1.67
CA TYR A 470 9.92 15.62 1.47
C TYR A 470 9.22 14.29 1.23
N GLU A 471 8.05 14.15 1.84
CA GLU A 471 7.07 13.10 1.59
C GLU A 471 6.00 13.66 0.65
N ILE A 472 5.72 12.96 -0.45
CA ILE A 472 4.84 13.43 -1.53
C ILE A 472 3.90 12.30 -1.95
N LYS A 473 2.61 12.60 -2.13
CA LYS A 473 1.58 11.64 -2.55
C LYS A 473 0.48 12.32 -3.37
N CYS A 474 -0.18 11.57 -4.24
CA CYS A 474 -1.42 12.03 -4.89
C CYS A 474 -2.63 11.74 -3.99
N ALA A 475 -3.65 12.59 -4.09
CA ALA A 475 -4.95 12.43 -3.47
C ALA A 475 -6.05 12.53 -4.55
N ALA A 476 -6.95 11.56 -4.58
CA ALA A 476 -8.13 11.56 -5.42
C ALA A 476 -9.34 11.88 -4.53
N VAL A 477 -9.84 13.12 -4.61
CA VAL A 477 -11.01 13.57 -3.84
C VAL A 477 -12.27 13.28 -4.66
N GLY A 478 -13.20 12.54 -4.09
CA GLY A 478 -14.52 12.25 -4.67
C GLY A 478 -15.65 13.08 -4.05
N LYS A 479 -16.89 12.70 -4.37
CA LYS A 479 -18.08 13.27 -3.72
C LYS A 479 -18.01 13.11 -2.18
N LEU A 480 -18.63 14.05 -1.47
CA LEU A 480 -18.62 14.15 0.00
C LEU A 480 -17.19 14.23 0.62
N SER A 481 -16.22 14.77 -0.12
CA SER A 481 -14.80 14.88 0.29
C SER A 481 -14.11 13.53 0.58
N PHE A 482 -14.72 12.40 0.18
CA PHE A 482 -14.12 11.08 0.36
C PHE A 482 -12.82 10.99 -0.45
N THR A 483 -11.68 10.85 0.23
CA THR A 483 -10.36 11.01 -0.38
C THR A 483 -9.54 9.71 -0.30
N THR A 484 -9.07 9.21 -1.43
CA THR A 484 -8.09 8.11 -1.49
C THR A 484 -6.70 8.61 -1.85
N TYR A 485 -5.65 7.90 -1.43
CA TYR A 485 -4.26 8.36 -1.52
C TYR A 485 -3.39 7.35 -2.29
N SER A 486 -2.38 7.85 -3.02
CA SER A 486 -1.30 7.01 -3.54
C SER A 486 -0.41 6.52 -2.40
N ASP A 487 0.55 5.64 -2.72
CA ASP A 487 1.69 5.42 -1.83
C ASP A 487 2.58 6.69 -1.77
N ILE A 488 3.45 6.77 -0.78
CA ILE A 488 4.29 7.95 -0.53
C ILE A 488 5.61 7.82 -1.31
N MET A 489 5.91 8.85 -2.10
CA MET A 489 7.22 9.07 -2.69
C MET A 489 8.08 9.92 -1.75
N HIS A 490 9.35 9.57 -1.63
CA HIS A 490 10.35 10.32 -0.87
C HIS A 490 11.28 11.07 -1.83
N LEU A 491 11.56 12.34 -1.56
CA LEU A 491 12.43 13.17 -2.39
C LEU A 491 13.25 14.14 -1.54
N ARG A 492 14.55 14.26 -1.79
CA ARG A 492 15.47 15.15 -1.05
C ARG A 492 15.96 16.30 -1.92
N ILE A 493 15.86 17.52 -1.38
CA ILE A 493 16.40 18.72 -2.03
C ILE A 493 17.86 18.91 -1.61
N ILE A 494 18.78 18.91 -2.59
CA ILE A 494 20.23 19.08 -2.37
C ILE A 494 20.57 20.58 -2.22
N GLU A 495 21.52 20.93 -1.35
CA GLU A 495 22.03 22.31 -1.21
C GLU A 495 22.53 22.83 -2.57
N LYS A 496 22.04 23.99 -3.01
CA LYS A 496 22.40 24.61 -4.30
C LYS A 496 23.90 24.88 -4.41
N LYS A 497 24.53 25.24 -3.29
CA LYS A 497 25.97 25.50 -3.18
C LYS A 497 26.80 24.22 -3.35
N LEU A 498 26.30 23.06 -2.90
CA LEU A 498 26.94 21.76 -3.12
C LEU A 498 26.93 21.37 -4.61
N LEU A 499 25.81 21.59 -5.30
CA LEU A 499 25.73 21.41 -6.75
C LEU A 499 26.72 22.33 -7.49
N MET A 500 26.74 23.62 -7.14
CA MET A 500 27.69 24.59 -7.71
C MET A 500 29.16 24.23 -7.46
N ALA A 501 29.49 23.53 -6.37
CA ALA A 501 30.85 23.04 -6.13
C ALA A 501 31.24 21.87 -7.06
N LEU A 502 30.30 20.95 -7.35
CA LEU A 502 30.50 19.83 -8.28
C LEU A 502 30.66 20.32 -9.73
N ASP A 503 29.85 21.30 -10.13
CA ASP A 503 29.98 21.96 -11.43
C ASP A 503 31.33 22.70 -11.54
N CYS A 504 31.72 23.44 -10.50
CA CYS A 504 33.00 24.16 -10.45
C CYS A 504 34.21 23.24 -10.68
N VAL A 505 34.21 22.01 -10.15
CA VAL A 505 35.28 21.03 -10.45
C VAL A 505 35.28 20.64 -11.94
N THR A 506 34.11 20.41 -12.52
CA THR A 506 33.96 20.10 -13.95
C THR A 506 34.45 21.25 -14.83
N ASP A 507 34.19 22.50 -14.44
CA ASP A 507 34.67 23.70 -15.14
C ASP A 507 36.18 23.90 -15.00
N ASN A 508 36.78 23.68 -13.83
CA ASN A 508 38.22 23.78 -13.63
C ASN A 508 38.99 22.74 -14.49
N LEU A 509 38.47 21.52 -14.61
CA LEU A 509 39.02 20.50 -15.51
C LEU A 509 38.87 20.90 -16.99
N SER A 510 37.73 21.49 -17.36
CA SER A 510 37.48 22.00 -18.73
C SER A 510 38.38 23.19 -19.09
N PHE A 511 38.67 24.06 -18.13
CA PHE A 511 39.64 25.16 -18.27
C PHE A 511 41.05 24.64 -18.52
N THR A 512 41.50 23.61 -17.78
CA THR A 512 42.80 22.97 -18.01
C THR A 512 42.87 22.29 -19.39
N GLU A 513 41.78 21.65 -19.84
CA GLU A 513 41.66 21.08 -21.19
C GLU A 513 41.75 22.16 -22.29
N SER A 514 41.13 23.34 -22.09
CA SER A 514 41.28 24.51 -22.98
C SER A 514 42.72 24.99 -23.01
N LYS A 515 43.36 25.17 -21.84
CA LYS A 515 44.75 25.67 -21.75
C LYS A 515 45.76 24.72 -22.40
N CYS A 516 45.59 23.41 -22.25
CA CYS A 516 46.38 22.45 -23.03
C CYS A 516 46.11 22.58 -24.53
N SER A 517 44.87 22.83 -24.95
CA SER A 517 44.52 23.01 -26.37
C SER A 517 45.11 24.28 -26.98
N GLU A 518 45.17 25.38 -26.22
CA GLU A 518 45.86 26.61 -26.61
C GLU A 518 47.38 26.35 -26.76
N LEU A 519 48.00 25.67 -25.80
CA LEU A 519 49.42 25.31 -25.85
C LEU A 519 49.78 24.37 -27.01
N LEU A 520 48.87 23.48 -27.44
CA LEU A 520 49.08 22.60 -28.61
C LEU A 520 48.91 23.34 -29.95
N GLN A 521 48.24 24.49 -29.98
CA GLN A 521 48.13 25.33 -31.18
C GLN A 521 49.34 26.25 -31.37
N ASP A 522 50.15 26.45 -30.32
CA ASP A 522 51.36 27.26 -30.39
C ASP A 522 52.42 26.58 -31.29
N PRO A 523 52.85 27.21 -32.40
CA PRO A 523 53.85 26.63 -33.30
C PRO A 523 55.16 26.24 -32.60
N ARG A 524 55.50 26.92 -31.49
CA ARG A 524 56.72 26.70 -30.72
C ARG A 524 56.71 25.34 -30.01
N THR A 525 55.54 24.88 -29.59
CA THR A 525 55.34 23.56 -28.94
C THR A 525 55.72 22.40 -29.85
N ASN A 526 55.54 22.55 -31.17
CA ASN A 526 55.86 21.51 -32.16
C ASN A 526 57.36 21.32 -32.40
N THR A 527 58.24 22.20 -31.87
CA THR A 527 59.69 22.11 -32.06
C THR A 527 60.29 20.85 -31.41
N PHE A 528 59.70 20.35 -30.32
CA PHE A 528 60.21 19.20 -29.57
C PHE A 528 59.07 18.24 -29.19
N SER A 529 59.07 17.05 -29.79
CA SER A 529 58.01 16.03 -29.62
C SER A 529 57.77 15.62 -28.16
N ALA A 530 58.83 15.57 -27.35
CA ALA A 530 58.72 15.25 -25.92
C ALA A 530 58.01 16.35 -25.09
N PHE A 531 57.98 17.60 -25.56
CA PHE A 531 57.24 18.68 -24.92
C PHE A 531 55.77 18.68 -25.36
N LEU A 532 55.53 18.50 -26.67
CA LEU A 532 54.19 18.27 -27.25
C LEU A 532 53.44 17.16 -26.50
N LYS A 533 54.05 15.96 -26.43
CA LYS A 533 53.47 14.77 -25.81
C LYS A 533 53.03 15.00 -24.35
N LYS A 534 53.79 15.77 -23.58
CA LYS A 534 53.45 16.08 -22.17
C LYS A 534 52.15 16.87 -22.05
N ILE A 535 51.85 17.74 -23.01
CA ILE A 535 50.61 18.53 -23.04
C ILE A 535 49.45 17.68 -23.59
N GLU A 536 49.71 16.80 -24.57
CA GLU A 536 48.73 15.82 -25.05
C GLU A 536 48.30 14.85 -23.93
N ASP A 537 49.26 14.29 -23.19
CA ASP A 537 49.01 13.39 -22.06
C ASP A 537 48.23 14.12 -20.94
N MET A 538 48.60 15.35 -20.58
CA MET A 538 47.83 16.16 -19.61
C MET A 538 46.38 16.36 -20.07
N LYS A 539 46.18 16.83 -21.31
CA LYS A 539 44.85 17.05 -21.89
C LYS A 539 44.00 15.79 -21.83
N ARG A 540 44.57 14.66 -22.25
CA ARG A 540 43.93 13.35 -22.28
C ARG A 540 43.56 12.87 -20.88
N PHE A 541 44.44 13.04 -19.89
CA PHE A 541 44.15 12.65 -18.51
C PHE A 541 43.03 13.51 -17.90
N CYS A 542 43.05 14.83 -18.12
CA CYS A 542 41.96 15.72 -17.70
C CYS A 542 40.63 15.34 -18.35
N GLN A 543 40.61 15.02 -19.65
CA GLN A 543 39.40 14.56 -20.36
C GLN A 543 38.82 13.28 -19.75
N ILE A 544 39.66 12.25 -19.51
CA ILE A 544 39.22 10.97 -18.94
C ILE A 544 38.67 11.17 -17.52
N TYR A 545 39.39 11.92 -16.67
CA TYR A 545 38.95 12.18 -15.31
C TYR A 545 37.68 13.05 -15.25
N ARG A 546 37.55 14.07 -16.12
CA ARG A 546 36.35 14.91 -16.22
C ARG A 546 35.10 14.11 -16.58
N GLN A 547 35.24 13.05 -17.40
CA GLN A 547 34.14 12.15 -17.72
C GLN A 547 33.82 11.21 -16.53
N ASP A 548 34.83 10.51 -15.98
CA ASP A 548 34.71 9.64 -14.79
C ASP A 548 34.11 10.37 -13.57
N PHE A 549 34.35 11.67 -13.44
CA PHE A 549 33.79 12.53 -12.40
C PHE A 549 32.34 12.96 -12.71
N ARG A 550 32.04 13.37 -13.96
CA ARG A 550 30.69 13.74 -14.40
C ARG A 550 29.69 12.60 -14.27
N ASP A 551 30.07 11.39 -14.69
CA ASP A 551 29.17 10.23 -14.66
C ASP A 551 28.85 9.83 -13.22
N LYS A 552 29.80 10.00 -12.29
CA LYS A 552 29.57 9.83 -10.84
C LYS A 552 28.69 10.92 -10.25
N ILE A 553 28.87 12.18 -10.64
CA ILE A 553 27.98 13.27 -10.23
C ILE A 553 26.53 12.94 -10.60
N GLN A 554 26.29 12.58 -11.86
CA GLN A 554 24.93 12.31 -12.35
C GLN A 554 24.28 11.13 -11.61
N SER A 555 25.02 10.04 -11.38
CA SER A 555 24.53 8.90 -10.60
C SER A 555 24.25 9.26 -9.14
N LEU A 556 25.17 9.95 -8.46
CA LEU A 556 25.03 10.24 -7.03
C LEU A 556 24.01 11.34 -6.74
N ILE A 557 23.84 12.33 -7.63
CA ILE A 557 22.74 13.30 -7.52
C ILE A 557 21.39 12.56 -7.56
N TRP A 558 21.23 11.60 -8.47
CA TRP A 558 20.00 10.80 -8.58
C TRP A 558 19.74 9.99 -7.30
N SER A 559 20.72 9.20 -6.85
CA SER A 559 20.56 8.37 -5.64
C SER A 559 20.37 9.20 -4.36
N VAL A 560 20.96 10.40 -4.25
CA VAL A 560 20.69 11.31 -3.12
C VAL A 560 19.30 11.95 -3.22
N GLN A 561 18.85 12.34 -4.42
CA GLN A 561 17.51 12.91 -4.62
C GLN A 561 16.40 11.91 -4.28
N PHE A 562 16.54 10.64 -4.67
CA PHE A 562 15.57 9.57 -4.37
C PHE A 562 15.82 8.86 -3.02
N CYS A 563 16.68 9.43 -2.16
CA CYS A 563 16.97 8.93 -0.80
C CYS A 563 17.57 7.51 -0.73
N GLU A 564 18.23 7.04 -1.79
CA GLU A 564 19.02 5.82 -1.81
C GLU A 564 20.38 6.01 -1.12
N GLU A 565 20.97 7.19 -1.25
CA GLU A 565 22.22 7.60 -0.58
C GLU A 565 22.06 8.89 0.23
N GLU A 566 22.95 9.09 1.20
CA GLU A 566 23.01 10.28 2.04
C GLU A 566 23.80 11.42 1.37
N THR A 567 23.46 12.67 1.70
CA THR A 567 24.08 13.88 1.10
C THR A 567 25.60 13.93 1.29
N CYS A 568 26.13 13.21 2.29
CA CYS A 568 27.56 13.08 2.55
C CYS A 568 28.33 12.30 1.46
N ALA A 569 27.66 11.56 0.57
CA ALA A 569 28.31 10.93 -0.58
C ALA A 569 28.85 11.97 -1.58
N LEU A 570 28.09 13.04 -1.83
CA LEU A 570 28.49 14.14 -2.71
C LEU A 570 29.63 14.99 -2.12
N THR A 571 29.63 15.23 -0.80
CA THR A 571 30.76 15.90 -0.13
C THR A 571 32.00 15.01 -0.09
N SER A 572 31.83 13.69 0.07
CA SER A 572 32.93 12.72 -0.03
C SER A 572 33.55 12.67 -1.44
N LEU A 573 32.74 12.82 -2.49
CA LEU A 573 33.23 12.92 -3.87
C LEU A 573 34.07 14.20 -4.10
N LEU A 574 33.63 15.34 -3.56
CA LEU A 574 34.42 16.59 -3.59
C LEU A 574 35.73 16.46 -2.80
N GLN A 575 35.70 15.87 -1.60
CA GLN A 575 36.92 15.63 -0.83
C GLN A 575 37.88 14.70 -1.58
N ALA A 576 37.37 13.64 -2.24
CA ALA A 576 38.17 12.74 -3.06
C ALA A 576 38.76 13.42 -4.33
N HIS A 577 38.17 14.52 -4.80
CA HIS A 577 38.77 15.37 -5.84
C HIS A 577 39.95 16.18 -5.28
N GLU A 578 39.75 16.93 -4.20
CA GLU A 578 40.80 17.75 -3.58
C GLU A 578 41.99 16.91 -3.05
N GLU A 579 41.72 15.71 -2.55
CA GLU A 579 42.76 14.74 -2.16
C GLU A 579 43.44 14.05 -3.36
N SER A 580 42.94 14.18 -4.59
CA SER A 580 43.58 13.58 -5.77
C SER A 580 44.79 14.39 -6.27
N SER A 581 45.53 13.87 -7.26
CA SER A 581 46.49 14.66 -8.04
C SER A 581 45.81 15.48 -9.16
N PHE A 582 44.51 15.30 -9.39
CA PHE A 582 43.69 16.09 -10.33
C PHE A 582 43.09 17.36 -9.72
N ASN A 583 43.42 17.70 -8.47
CA ASN A 583 42.89 18.89 -7.81
C ASN A 583 43.23 20.18 -8.59
N THR A 584 42.38 21.18 -8.39
CA THR A 584 42.43 22.44 -9.14
C THR A 584 43.75 23.22 -8.99
N GLN A 585 44.48 23.05 -7.88
CA GLN A 585 45.73 23.77 -7.63
C GLN A 585 46.93 23.12 -8.36
N ASP A 586 47.12 21.81 -8.22
CA ASP A 586 48.23 21.07 -8.84
C ASP A 586 48.19 21.21 -10.38
N LEU A 587 46.99 21.17 -10.98
CA LEU A 587 46.80 21.37 -12.42
C LEU A 587 47.13 22.81 -12.88
N LYS A 588 46.71 23.84 -12.13
CA LYS A 588 46.98 25.25 -12.48
C LYS A 588 48.45 25.62 -12.34
N GLU A 589 49.15 25.11 -11.32
CA GLU A 589 50.60 25.31 -11.21
C GLU A 589 51.34 24.62 -12.36
N TRP A 590 50.91 23.42 -12.79
CA TRP A 590 51.53 22.72 -13.91
C TRP A 590 51.39 23.47 -15.23
N ILE A 591 50.19 23.96 -15.58
CA ILE A 591 49.97 24.79 -16.79
C ILE A 591 50.91 26.01 -16.77
N THR A 592 50.87 26.78 -15.68
CA THR A 592 51.68 28.00 -15.51
C THR A 592 53.19 27.70 -15.64
N ARG A 593 53.63 26.54 -15.15
CA ARG A 593 55.02 26.08 -15.25
C ARG A 593 55.38 25.71 -16.69
N LYS A 594 54.51 25.06 -17.46
CA LYS A 594 54.75 24.71 -18.87
C LYS A 594 54.73 25.92 -19.79
N GLU A 595 53.84 26.88 -19.58
CA GLU A 595 53.88 28.19 -20.26
C GLU A 595 55.25 28.88 -20.07
N LYS A 596 55.79 28.87 -18.84
CA LYS A 596 57.09 29.46 -18.50
C LYS A 596 58.30 28.68 -19.04
N GLU A 597 58.24 27.35 -19.04
CA GLU A 597 59.25 26.48 -19.66
C GLU A 597 59.29 26.73 -21.18
N LEU A 598 58.14 26.73 -21.86
CA LEU A 598 58.01 27.01 -23.29
C LEU A 598 58.53 28.40 -23.67
N SER A 599 58.12 29.45 -22.94
CA SER A 599 58.59 30.83 -23.22
C SER A 599 60.12 30.92 -23.14
N THR A 600 60.73 30.37 -22.07
CA THR A 600 62.18 30.44 -21.91
C THR A 600 62.90 29.61 -22.97
N VAL A 601 62.42 28.41 -23.30
CA VAL A 601 63.03 27.59 -24.36
C VAL A 601 62.96 28.32 -25.71
N ASN A 602 61.85 29.01 -26.00
CA ASN A 602 61.72 29.82 -27.20
C ASN A 602 62.65 31.04 -27.22
N GLU A 603 62.91 31.70 -26.09
CA GLU A 603 63.92 32.77 -25.98
C GLU A 603 65.33 32.26 -26.37
N PHE A 604 65.66 31.00 -26.05
CA PHE A 604 66.92 30.36 -26.48
C PHE A 604 66.87 29.96 -27.97
N LEU A 605 65.77 29.36 -28.45
CA LEU A 605 65.59 28.97 -29.86
C LEU A 605 65.71 30.16 -30.81
N GLN A 606 65.00 31.26 -30.53
CA GLN A 606 65.07 32.47 -31.34
C GLN A 606 66.52 32.96 -31.46
N GLN A 607 67.25 33.03 -30.35
CA GLN A 607 68.67 33.43 -30.36
C GLN A 607 69.58 32.48 -31.16
N LEU A 608 69.24 31.19 -31.28
CA LEU A 608 69.97 30.24 -32.13
C LEU A 608 69.63 30.46 -33.62
N PHE A 609 68.36 30.68 -33.95
CA PHE A 609 67.91 30.98 -35.33
C PHE A 609 68.44 32.32 -35.84
N ASP A 610 68.47 33.35 -34.98
CA ASP A 610 69.07 34.67 -35.26
C ASP A 610 70.57 34.57 -35.59
N THR A 611 71.22 33.46 -35.22
CA THR A 611 72.63 33.18 -35.54
C THR A 611 72.79 32.35 -36.83
N GLY A 612 71.72 31.71 -37.32
CA GLY A 612 71.72 30.87 -38.52
C GLY A 612 71.77 29.36 -38.26
N ALA A 613 71.47 28.88 -37.04
CA ALA A 613 71.40 27.44 -36.76
C ALA A 613 70.03 26.85 -37.16
N GLU A 614 70.03 25.63 -37.69
CA GLU A 614 68.80 24.94 -38.14
C GLU A 614 68.24 23.99 -37.06
N VAL A 615 66.91 23.91 -36.89
CA VAL A 615 66.31 22.75 -36.20
C VAL A 615 66.38 21.57 -37.16
N ASN A 616 66.96 20.45 -36.74
CA ASN A 616 66.90 19.22 -37.53
C ASN A 616 66.30 18.07 -36.72
N PHE A 617 65.19 17.54 -37.24
CA PHE A 617 64.40 16.48 -36.61
C PHE A 617 64.97 15.07 -36.89
N THR A 618 65.96 14.95 -37.77
CA THR A 618 66.57 13.69 -38.20
C THR A 618 68.09 13.85 -38.31
N LEU A 619 68.78 13.71 -37.18
CA LEU A 619 70.25 13.79 -37.08
C LEU A 619 70.95 12.92 -38.15
N ASP A 620 70.48 11.70 -38.33
CA ASP A 620 70.99 10.69 -39.27
C ASP A 620 71.06 11.22 -40.71
N ALA A 621 70.09 12.06 -41.12
CA ALA A 621 70.04 12.68 -42.44
C ALA A 621 71.06 13.83 -42.60
N VAL A 622 71.51 14.43 -41.50
CA VAL A 622 72.61 15.42 -41.50
C VAL A 622 73.96 14.72 -41.55
N LEU A 623 74.14 13.65 -40.77
CA LEU A 623 75.36 12.83 -40.73
C LEU A 623 75.60 12.08 -42.05
N SER A 624 74.55 11.77 -42.81
CA SER A 624 74.62 11.11 -44.12
C SER A 624 75.01 12.05 -45.30
N ASP A 625 75.10 13.37 -45.09
CA ASP A 625 75.47 14.30 -46.17
C ASP A 625 76.99 14.36 -46.34
N VAL A 626 77.49 13.79 -47.44
CA VAL A 626 78.93 13.69 -47.78
C VAL A 626 79.63 15.06 -47.92
N LYS A 627 78.89 16.18 -47.92
CA LYS A 627 79.46 17.54 -47.86
C LYS A 627 79.72 18.03 -46.43
N VAL A 628 79.30 17.27 -45.42
CA VAL A 628 79.41 17.60 -44.01
C VAL A 628 80.53 16.78 -43.38
N GLU A 629 81.51 17.49 -42.85
CA GLU A 629 82.67 16.93 -42.15
C GLU A 629 82.45 16.94 -40.64
N ASN A 630 81.76 17.98 -40.12
CA ASN A 630 81.46 18.12 -38.70
C ASN A 630 80.01 18.59 -38.50
N VAL A 631 79.35 18.08 -37.45
CA VAL A 631 78.04 18.58 -36.99
C VAL A 631 78.18 19.07 -35.55
N VAL A 632 77.84 20.34 -35.33
CA VAL A 632 77.80 20.97 -34.00
C VAL A 632 76.33 21.15 -33.60
N CYS A 633 75.89 20.41 -32.59
CA CYS A 633 74.51 20.40 -32.14
C CYS A 633 74.37 21.11 -30.78
N TYR A 634 73.53 22.15 -30.70
CA TYR A 634 73.05 22.66 -29.43
C TYR A 634 71.90 21.76 -28.95
N THR A 635 72.15 20.93 -27.95
CA THR A 635 71.19 19.93 -27.47
C THR A 635 70.55 20.38 -26.18
N PHE A 636 69.21 20.46 -26.15
CA PHE A 636 68.45 20.64 -24.92
C PHE A 636 68.29 19.30 -24.20
N THR A 637 68.87 19.18 -23.01
CA THR A 637 69.12 17.90 -22.32
C THR A 637 68.15 17.58 -21.19
N SER A 638 67.15 18.43 -20.94
CA SER A 638 66.15 18.20 -19.88
C SER A 638 64.70 18.36 -20.33
N LEU A 639 64.46 18.54 -21.62
CA LEU A 639 63.10 18.61 -22.18
C LEU A 639 62.39 17.25 -22.19
N GLU A 640 63.15 16.15 -22.24
CA GLU A 640 62.60 14.80 -22.43
C GLU A 640 62.33 14.07 -21.10
N GLN A 641 62.94 14.54 -20.01
CA GLN A 641 62.86 13.94 -18.68
C GLN A 641 61.41 13.72 -18.20
N PRO A 642 61.08 12.60 -17.55
CA PRO A 642 59.71 12.25 -17.21
C PRO A 642 59.06 13.27 -16.26
N ASP A 643 57.80 13.63 -16.53
CA ASP A 643 57.08 14.61 -15.70
C ASP A 643 56.39 13.92 -14.52
N LYS A 644 56.72 14.36 -13.30
CA LYS A 644 56.24 13.73 -12.05
C LYS A 644 54.72 13.79 -11.93
N LEU A 645 54.09 14.91 -12.30
CA LEU A 645 52.64 15.03 -12.16
C LEU A 645 51.92 14.13 -13.17
N LEU A 646 52.35 14.10 -14.43
CA LEU A 646 51.79 13.16 -15.42
C LEU A 646 51.87 11.70 -14.98
N SER A 647 52.99 11.32 -14.35
CA SER A 647 53.20 9.97 -13.80
C SER A 647 52.23 9.65 -12.66
N GLU A 648 51.95 10.62 -11.78
CA GLU A 648 50.95 10.48 -10.70
C GLU A 648 49.51 10.44 -11.24
N LEU A 649 49.18 11.27 -12.23
CA LEU A 649 47.86 11.29 -12.89
C LEU A 649 47.57 9.98 -13.62
N GLU A 650 48.52 9.46 -14.40
CA GLU A 650 48.37 8.18 -15.12
C GLU A 650 48.20 7.01 -14.14
N SER A 651 48.97 7.01 -13.04
CA SER A 651 48.84 6.04 -11.96
C SER A 651 47.46 6.09 -11.28
N TYR A 652 46.96 7.29 -10.97
CA TYR A 652 45.62 7.48 -10.39
C TYR A 652 44.50 6.98 -11.32
N LEU A 653 44.61 7.22 -12.63
CA LEU A 653 43.65 6.72 -13.62
C LEU A 653 43.67 5.18 -13.73
N LYS A 654 44.87 4.58 -13.74
CA LYS A 654 45.07 3.12 -13.78
C LYS A 654 44.67 2.40 -12.48
N ALA A 655 44.64 3.11 -11.35
CA ALA A 655 44.32 2.52 -10.06
C ALA A 655 42.83 2.14 -9.93
N PRO A 656 42.49 0.94 -9.43
CA PRO A 656 41.12 0.55 -9.10
C PRO A 656 40.43 1.56 -8.17
N THR A 657 39.13 1.76 -8.37
CA THR A 657 38.36 2.85 -7.74
C THR A 657 38.44 2.85 -6.21
N ALA A 658 38.54 1.66 -5.60
CA ALA A 658 38.63 1.47 -4.14
C ALA A 658 40.01 1.79 -3.52
N SER A 659 41.07 1.95 -4.33
CA SER A 659 42.45 2.19 -3.85
C SER A 659 43.02 3.57 -4.17
N ARG A 660 42.22 4.47 -4.78
CA ARG A 660 42.62 5.85 -5.15
C ARG A 660 42.76 6.76 -3.92
N LYS A 661 43.88 6.69 -3.20
CA LYS A 661 44.26 7.62 -2.12
C LYS A 661 45.61 8.29 -2.38
N LYS A 662 45.77 9.57 -2.00
CA LYS A 662 47.07 10.26 -2.04
C LYS A 662 48.06 9.59 -1.09
N ASN A 663 49.31 9.42 -1.52
CA ASN A 663 50.39 9.02 -0.60
C ASN A 663 50.73 10.23 0.30
N PRO A 664 50.53 10.19 1.64
CA PRO A 664 50.55 11.40 2.48
C PRO A 664 51.91 12.07 2.73
N LYS A 665 52.94 11.82 1.89
CA LYS A 665 54.35 12.18 2.16
C LYS A 665 55.08 12.95 1.07
N THR A 666 54.43 13.29 -0.03
CA THR A 666 54.96 14.32 -0.96
C THR A 666 53.86 15.27 -1.37
N THR A 667 53.97 16.53 -0.98
CA THR A 667 53.58 17.61 -1.88
C THR A 667 54.31 17.39 -3.21
N PRO A 668 53.65 17.49 -4.37
CA PRO A 668 54.34 17.54 -5.64
C PRO A 668 55.00 18.91 -5.77
N GLN A 669 56.13 19.10 -5.07
CA GLN A 669 57.12 20.09 -5.46
C GLN A 669 57.55 19.74 -6.89
N THR A 670 56.89 20.34 -7.86
CA THR A 670 57.23 20.23 -9.27
C THR A 670 58.55 20.96 -9.45
N LEU A 671 59.65 20.27 -9.25
CA LEU A 671 60.98 20.83 -9.49
C LEU A 671 61.11 21.01 -11.01
N SER A 672 60.98 22.25 -11.48
CA SER A 672 61.33 22.55 -12.86
C SER A 672 62.84 22.36 -13.00
N TRP A 673 63.24 21.63 -14.04
CA TRP A 673 64.64 21.55 -14.47
C TRP A 673 65.21 22.96 -14.77
N LEU A 674 64.36 23.92 -15.13
CA LEU A 674 64.71 25.29 -15.50
C LEU A 674 64.99 26.19 -14.27
N THR A 675 65.94 25.78 -13.43
CA THR A 675 66.45 26.57 -12.31
C THR A 675 67.33 27.74 -12.79
N GLY A 676 67.63 28.71 -11.91
CA GLY A 676 68.51 29.84 -12.23
C GLY A 676 69.91 29.41 -12.68
N ASN A 677 70.54 28.48 -11.95
CA ASN A 677 71.83 27.87 -12.29
C ASN A 677 71.80 27.18 -13.66
N ILE A 678 70.74 26.43 -13.95
CA ILE A 678 70.60 25.72 -15.23
C ILE A 678 70.38 26.71 -16.39
N ARG A 679 69.60 27.78 -16.19
CA ARG A 679 69.46 28.90 -17.15
C ARG A 679 70.80 29.59 -17.41
N GLU A 680 71.64 29.74 -16.39
CA GLU A 680 72.99 30.32 -16.52
C GLU A 680 73.92 29.42 -17.34
N LYS A 681 73.95 28.11 -17.07
CA LYS A 681 74.69 27.13 -17.87
C LYS A 681 74.25 27.12 -19.34
N MET A 682 72.94 27.13 -19.60
CA MET A 682 72.40 27.25 -20.96
C MET A 682 72.88 28.53 -21.64
N ARG A 683 72.93 29.66 -20.92
CA ARG A 683 73.47 30.92 -21.46
C ARG A 683 74.97 30.83 -21.77
N GLN A 684 75.76 30.16 -20.94
CA GLN A 684 77.18 29.92 -21.19
C GLN A 684 77.38 29.06 -22.44
N HIS A 685 76.65 27.95 -22.58
CA HIS A 685 76.68 27.13 -23.80
C HIS A 685 76.20 27.90 -25.04
N LEU A 686 75.16 28.73 -24.93
CA LEU A 686 74.69 29.56 -26.05
C LEU A 686 75.77 30.56 -26.51
N ILE A 687 76.51 31.16 -25.58
CA ILE A 687 77.63 32.06 -25.92
C ILE A 687 78.72 31.28 -26.67
N ILE A 688 79.15 30.12 -26.17
CA ILE A 688 80.18 29.28 -26.82
C ILE A 688 79.71 28.82 -28.21
N PHE A 689 78.44 28.45 -28.36
CA PHE A 689 77.86 28.04 -29.64
C PHE A 689 77.81 29.21 -30.65
N LYS A 690 77.48 30.43 -30.20
CA LYS A 690 77.55 31.64 -31.04
C LYS A 690 78.99 32.01 -31.40
N GLU A 691 79.93 31.89 -30.47
CA GLU A 691 81.36 32.10 -30.75
C GLU A 691 81.82 31.12 -31.85
N LEU A 692 81.51 29.82 -31.73
CA LEU A 692 81.79 28.80 -32.74
C LEU A 692 81.15 29.09 -34.12
N MET A 693 79.90 29.58 -34.17
CA MET A 693 79.25 30.01 -35.41
C MET A 693 79.97 31.18 -36.11
N THR A 694 80.71 32.00 -35.35
CA THR A 694 81.35 33.24 -35.85
C THR A 694 82.85 33.13 -36.08
N SER A 695 83.52 32.10 -35.54
CA SER A 695 84.92 31.83 -35.84
C SER A 695 85.12 31.28 -37.26
N GLN A 696 86.37 31.22 -37.73
CA GLN A 696 86.72 30.74 -39.08
C GLN A 696 86.62 29.21 -39.20
N VAL A 697 85.44 28.66 -38.91
CA VAL A 697 85.11 27.24 -39.07
C VAL A 697 84.87 26.93 -40.56
N SER A 698 85.14 25.70 -40.97
CA SER A 698 85.02 25.27 -42.37
C SER A 698 83.58 25.32 -42.89
N GLN A 699 83.42 25.56 -44.20
CA GLN A 699 82.13 25.43 -44.90
C GLN A 699 81.57 23.98 -44.90
N SER A 700 82.38 23.00 -44.50
CA SER A 700 81.99 21.61 -44.26
C SER A 700 81.37 21.36 -42.88
N THR A 701 81.29 22.37 -42.01
CA THR A 701 80.68 22.23 -40.67
C THR A 701 79.23 22.75 -40.66
N LYS A 702 78.27 21.92 -40.23
CA LYS A 702 76.88 22.32 -40.01
C LYS A 702 76.57 22.53 -38.54
N PHE A 703 75.66 23.46 -38.26
CA PHE A 703 75.22 23.82 -36.92
C PHE A 703 73.72 23.62 -36.76
N ILE A 704 73.31 22.80 -35.79
CA ILE A 704 71.92 22.37 -35.60
C ILE A 704 71.46 22.51 -34.14
N VAL A 705 70.15 22.40 -33.93
CA VAL A 705 69.50 22.40 -32.62
C VAL A 705 68.62 21.15 -32.46
N SER A 706 68.68 20.47 -31.31
CA SER A 706 67.88 19.27 -31.01
C SER A 706 67.50 19.15 -29.52
N SER A 707 66.69 18.15 -29.17
CA SER A 707 66.55 17.64 -27.80
C SER A 707 67.05 16.20 -27.71
N LYS A 708 67.68 15.86 -26.58
CA LYS A 708 68.03 14.48 -26.19
C LYS A 708 68.39 14.46 -24.70
N ASP A 709 67.76 13.64 -23.87
CA ASP A 709 68.11 13.56 -22.43
C ASP A 709 69.59 13.20 -22.20
N HIS A 710 70.22 13.82 -21.20
CA HIS A 710 71.63 13.61 -20.88
C HIS A 710 71.97 13.96 -19.42
N GLU A 711 71.92 12.95 -18.53
CA GLU A 711 72.03 13.09 -17.07
C GLU A 711 73.17 14.01 -16.58
N ASN A 712 74.38 13.86 -17.13
CA ASN A 712 75.56 14.60 -16.67
C ASN A 712 75.54 16.12 -16.98
N HIS A 713 74.67 16.59 -17.88
CA HIS A 713 74.69 17.96 -18.41
C HIS A 713 73.28 18.59 -18.40
N PRO A 714 72.67 18.86 -17.23
CA PRO A 714 71.29 19.32 -17.14
C PRO A 714 71.05 20.68 -17.82
N GLY A 715 69.92 20.79 -18.52
CA GLY A 715 69.48 21.95 -19.30
C GLY A 715 69.95 21.95 -20.75
N SER A 716 71.26 21.93 -20.98
CA SER A 716 71.83 21.81 -22.33
C SER A 716 73.27 21.30 -22.33
N CYS A 717 73.73 20.84 -23.49
CA CYS A 717 75.15 20.74 -23.84
C CYS A 717 75.36 21.10 -25.33
N ILE A 718 76.62 21.31 -25.73
CA ILE A 718 77.03 21.30 -27.14
C ILE A 718 77.57 19.90 -27.44
N ILE A 719 77.04 19.25 -28.47
CA ILE A 719 77.51 17.95 -28.95
C ILE A 719 78.20 18.14 -30.30
N LEU A 720 79.35 17.49 -30.47
CA LEU A 720 80.14 17.48 -31.69
C LEU A 720 80.18 16.06 -32.26
N TYR A 721 79.94 15.95 -33.57
CA TYR A 721 80.12 14.75 -34.39
C TYR A 721 81.18 15.06 -35.43
N GLU A 722 82.19 14.19 -35.58
CA GLU A 722 83.36 14.40 -36.45
C GLU A 722 83.43 13.31 -37.52
N SER A 723 83.76 13.69 -38.76
CA SER A 723 84.07 12.79 -39.89
C SER A 723 83.05 11.69 -40.17
N GLY A 724 81.75 11.96 -39.97
CA GLY A 724 80.66 11.01 -40.23
C GLY A 724 80.58 9.85 -39.23
N CYS A 725 81.17 9.98 -38.03
CA CYS A 725 81.08 8.99 -36.96
C CYS A 725 79.89 9.26 -36.03
N ASP A 726 79.22 8.20 -35.57
CA ASP A 726 78.11 8.26 -34.59
C ASP A 726 78.59 8.57 -33.16
N GLU A 727 79.90 8.57 -32.89
CA GLU A 727 80.49 8.83 -31.57
C GLU A 727 80.37 10.32 -31.17
N ALA A 728 79.19 10.66 -30.66
CA ALA A 728 78.84 11.96 -30.11
C ALA A 728 79.74 12.37 -28.91
N VAL A 729 80.54 13.44 -29.07
CA VAL A 729 81.39 13.99 -27.99
C VAL A 729 80.78 15.31 -27.48
N CYS A 730 80.64 15.46 -26.16
CA CYS A 730 80.28 16.77 -25.59
C CYS A 730 81.44 17.76 -25.77
N PHE A 731 81.22 18.82 -26.56
CA PHE A 731 82.21 19.86 -26.77
C PHE A 731 82.47 20.62 -25.47
N THR A 732 83.75 20.72 -25.09
CA THR A 732 84.21 21.55 -23.98
C THR A 732 85.24 22.54 -24.52
N PRO A 733 85.18 23.82 -24.14
CA PRO A 733 86.18 24.79 -24.55
C PRO A 733 87.50 24.55 -23.80
N PRO A 734 88.67 24.84 -24.42
CA PRO A 734 89.93 24.88 -23.70
C PRO A 734 89.91 25.95 -22.60
N SER A 735 90.55 25.67 -21.48
CA SER A 735 90.77 26.67 -20.43
C SER A 735 91.62 27.84 -20.94
N LYS A 736 91.40 29.04 -20.39
CA LYS A 736 92.26 30.20 -20.63
C LYS A 736 93.73 29.82 -20.32
N PRO A 737 94.68 29.96 -21.26
CA PRO A 737 96.07 29.59 -21.02
C PRO A 737 96.75 30.55 -20.06
N VAL A 738 97.77 30.04 -19.37
CA VAL A 738 98.65 30.85 -18.52
C VAL A 738 99.52 31.75 -19.40
N CYS A 739 99.80 32.97 -18.92
CA CYS A 739 100.65 33.92 -19.63
C CYS A 739 102.07 33.35 -19.84
N PRO A 740 102.72 33.63 -20.98
CA PRO A 740 104.12 33.27 -21.18
C PRO A 740 105.02 34.11 -20.25
N ILE A 741 106.21 33.59 -19.94
CA ILE A 741 107.18 34.25 -19.05
C ILE A 741 108.46 34.50 -19.85
N THR A 742 108.91 35.75 -19.96
CA THR A 742 110.18 36.08 -20.63
C THR A 742 111.36 35.52 -19.84
N GLU A 743 112.12 34.61 -20.44
CA GLU A 743 113.35 34.06 -19.85
C GLU A 743 114.59 34.86 -20.28
N GLU A 744 114.63 35.34 -21.53
CA GLU A 744 115.79 36.06 -22.08
C GLU A 744 115.40 36.98 -23.25
N VAL A 745 116.21 38.02 -23.48
CA VAL A 745 116.14 38.89 -24.67
C VAL A 745 117.55 39.02 -25.25
N LYS A 746 117.70 38.69 -26.54
CA LYS A 746 118.98 38.63 -27.26
C LYS A 746 118.85 39.41 -28.57
N GLY A 747 119.15 40.72 -28.54
CA GLY A 747 119.00 41.62 -29.68
C GLY A 747 117.62 41.52 -30.33
N GLN A 748 117.59 41.05 -31.58
CA GLN A 748 116.41 40.78 -32.41
C GLN A 748 115.59 39.53 -32.02
N SER A 749 115.80 38.93 -30.85
CA SER A 749 115.10 37.73 -30.40
C SER A 749 114.66 37.77 -28.94
N VAL A 750 113.55 37.10 -28.63
CA VAL A 750 112.95 37.02 -27.28
C VAL A 750 112.62 35.56 -26.97
N VAL A 751 113.12 35.06 -25.83
CA VAL A 751 112.94 33.69 -25.36
C VAL A 751 111.85 33.68 -24.29
N LEU A 752 110.81 32.86 -24.49
CA LEU A 752 109.60 32.82 -23.68
C LEU A 752 109.35 31.40 -23.16
N LYS A 753 109.19 31.25 -21.85
CA LYS A 753 108.62 30.05 -21.25
C LYS A 753 107.12 30.01 -21.50
N VAL A 754 106.61 28.86 -21.93
CA VAL A 754 105.18 28.57 -22.02
C VAL A 754 104.84 27.45 -21.05
N VAL A 755 103.68 27.54 -20.39
CA VAL A 755 103.17 26.48 -19.51
C VAL A 755 102.26 25.57 -20.32
N PRO A 756 102.53 24.26 -20.41
CA PRO A 756 101.63 23.30 -21.06
C PRO A 756 100.23 23.31 -20.46
N SER A 757 99.20 23.12 -21.29
CA SER A 757 97.81 23.12 -20.82
C SER A 757 97.46 21.83 -20.08
N SER A 758 96.87 21.96 -18.89
CA SER A 758 96.31 20.82 -18.14
C SER A 758 94.86 20.51 -18.52
N CYS A 759 94.28 21.24 -19.49
CA CYS A 759 92.90 21.05 -19.93
C CYS A 759 92.84 20.09 -21.13
N PRO A 760 92.15 18.93 -21.03
CA PRO A 760 92.06 17.95 -22.12
C PRO A 760 91.40 18.45 -23.42
N ALA A 761 90.76 19.63 -23.40
CA ALA A 761 90.17 20.27 -24.57
C ALA A 761 91.15 21.16 -25.36
N THR A 762 92.39 21.32 -24.89
CA THR A 762 93.46 22.00 -25.65
C THR A 762 94.10 21.02 -26.62
N VAL A 763 94.06 21.34 -27.91
CA VAL A 763 94.69 20.57 -28.99
C VAL A 763 96.06 21.16 -29.36
N GLU A 764 96.20 22.48 -29.32
CA GLU A 764 97.45 23.19 -29.63
C GLU A 764 97.59 24.43 -28.73
N LEU A 765 98.84 24.84 -28.44
CA LEU A 765 99.16 26.14 -27.88
C LEU A 765 99.86 26.99 -28.94
N ARG A 766 99.49 28.27 -29.06
CA ARG A 766 100.14 29.24 -29.96
C ARG A 766 100.59 30.47 -29.19
N LEU A 767 101.79 30.95 -29.50
CA LEU A 767 102.27 32.25 -29.05
C LEU A 767 101.86 33.32 -30.07
N LEU A 768 101.00 34.23 -29.63
CA LEU A 768 100.56 35.37 -30.42
C LEU A 768 101.41 36.59 -30.03
N TYR A 769 102.04 37.24 -31.01
CA TYR A 769 102.89 38.42 -30.79
C TYR A 769 102.66 39.49 -31.86
N LYS A 770 102.79 40.75 -31.47
CA LYS A 770 102.73 41.90 -32.39
C LYS A 770 103.55 43.09 -31.87
N LEU A 771 103.83 44.05 -32.73
CA LEU A 771 104.33 45.35 -32.31
C LEU A 771 103.26 46.06 -31.47
N LYS A 772 103.65 46.76 -30.40
CA LYS A 772 102.71 47.46 -29.49
C LYS A 772 101.89 48.57 -30.17
N GLN A 773 102.36 49.08 -31.31
CA GLN A 773 101.69 50.11 -32.13
C GLN A 773 100.86 49.53 -33.29
N ASP A 774 100.79 48.19 -33.40
CA ASP A 774 100.19 47.46 -34.52
C ASP A 774 98.88 46.79 -34.08
N THR A 775 98.01 46.48 -35.04
CA THR A 775 96.75 45.75 -34.82
C THR A 775 96.92 44.24 -34.96
N ASP A 776 97.83 43.79 -35.83
CA ASP A 776 97.77 42.45 -36.39
C ASP A 776 98.70 41.49 -35.64
N TRP A 777 98.12 40.39 -35.14
CA TRP A 777 98.85 39.37 -34.38
C TRP A 777 99.51 38.35 -35.31
N ARG A 778 100.82 38.18 -35.16
CA ARG A 778 101.56 37.02 -35.69
C ARG A 778 101.44 35.85 -34.74
N SER A 779 101.54 34.63 -35.25
CA SER A 779 101.39 33.39 -34.47
C SER A 779 102.54 32.42 -34.71
N GLU A 780 103.25 32.02 -33.65
CA GLU A 780 104.12 30.83 -33.66
C GLU A 780 103.44 29.67 -32.94
N PRO A 781 103.53 28.43 -33.45
CA PRO A 781 103.07 27.24 -32.74
C PRO A 781 104.02 26.88 -31.59
N VAL A 782 103.47 26.47 -30.46
CA VAL A 782 104.23 25.87 -29.35
C VAL A 782 104.26 24.37 -29.59
N LEU A 783 105.41 23.85 -30.02
CA LEU A 783 105.60 22.43 -30.30
C LEU A 783 105.42 21.59 -29.01
N GLU A 784 104.92 20.35 -29.17
CA GLU A 784 104.86 19.40 -28.06
C GLU A 784 106.26 19.20 -27.43
N ASP A 785 106.26 18.95 -26.11
CA ASP A 785 107.43 18.89 -25.23
C ASP A 785 108.30 20.19 -25.12
N GLN A 786 107.98 21.28 -25.83
CA GLN A 786 108.73 22.54 -25.72
C GLN A 786 108.14 23.50 -24.67
N ASN A 787 108.76 23.52 -23.49
CA ASN A 787 108.46 24.49 -22.43
C ASN A 787 109.00 25.91 -22.71
N THR A 788 109.83 26.11 -23.73
CA THR A 788 110.47 27.40 -24.05
C THR A 788 110.50 27.60 -25.57
N VAL A 789 110.00 28.74 -26.04
CA VAL A 789 109.91 29.12 -27.46
C VAL A 789 110.67 30.43 -27.69
N THR A 790 111.38 30.54 -28.82
CA THR A 790 112.15 31.74 -29.18
C THR A 790 111.50 32.44 -30.37
N LEU A 791 111.04 33.67 -30.16
CA LEU A 791 110.63 34.57 -31.23
C LEU A 791 111.88 35.22 -31.84
N THR A 792 112.04 35.16 -33.16
CA THR A 792 113.17 35.73 -33.91
C THR A 792 112.71 36.82 -34.88
N ASP A 793 113.67 37.46 -35.58
CA ASP A 793 113.43 38.50 -36.59
C ASP A 793 112.59 39.69 -36.07
N LEU A 794 112.73 40.01 -34.78
CA LEU A 794 112.11 41.15 -34.13
C LEU A 794 112.98 42.40 -34.33
N ARG A 795 112.37 43.58 -34.43
CA ARG A 795 113.10 44.85 -34.56
C ARG A 795 113.80 45.19 -33.25
N GLU A 796 115.04 45.66 -33.31
CA GLU A 796 115.81 46.18 -32.16
C GLU A 796 115.09 47.34 -31.45
N GLU A 797 115.39 47.52 -30.15
CA GLU A 797 114.85 48.56 -29.26
C GLU A 797 113.33 48.79 -29.30
N THR A 798 112.53 47.80 -29.69
CA THR A 798 111.10 47.97 -29.99
C THR A 798 110.21 47.19 -29.00
N GLU A 799 109.07 47.76 -28.61
CA GLU A 799 108.10 47.11 -27.72
C GLU A 799 107.12 46.22 -28.49
N TYR A 800 106.98 44.98 -28.03
CA TYR A 800 106.07 43.95 -28.51
C TYR A 800 105.05 43.58 -27.43
N GLU A 801 103.81 43.35 -27.85
CA GLU A 801 102.75 42.73 -27.05
C GLU A 801 102.70 41.23 -27.38
N ILE A 802 102.62 40.38 -26.35
CA ILE A 802 102.73 38.93 -26.48
C ILE A 802 101.71 38.24 -25.55
N LYS A 803 101.02 37.21 -26.04
CA LYS A 803 100.07 36.40 -25.27
C LYS A 803 100.09 34.94 -25.73
N CYS A 804 99.71 34.01 -24.85
CA CYS A 804 99.50 32.61 -25.21
C CYS A 804 98.04 32.39 -25.65
N ALA A 805 97.78 31.45 -26.55
CA ALA A 805 96.45 31.10 -27.02
C ALA A 805 96.28 29.57 -27.04
N ALA A 806 95.24 29.08 -26.38
CA ALA A 806 94.88 27.66 -26.36
C ALA A 806 93.84 27.39 -27.45
N VAL A 807 94.25 26.64 -28.47
CA VAL A 807 93.39 26.21 -29.58
C VAL A 807 92.81 24.85 -29.22
N GLY A 808 91.48 24.73 -29.23
CA GLY A 808 90.77 23.48 -29.05
C GLY A 808 90.23 22.91 -30.36
N LYS A 809 89.32 21.94 -30.25
CA LYS A 809 88.58 21.40 -31.41
C LYS A 809 87.88 22.52 -32.20
N LEU A 810 87.72 22.31 -33.51
CA LEU A 810 87.17 23.29 -34.47
C LEU A 810 87.93 24.64 -34.52
N ASN A 811 89.24 24.64 -34.20
CA ASN A 811 90.07 25.84 -34.05
C ASN A 811 89.57 26.87 -33.02
N TYR A 812 88.62 26.49 -32.15
CA TYR A 812 88.06 27.39 -31.15
C TYR A 812 89.15 27.78 -30.14
N THR A 813 89.47 29.07 -30.07
CA THR A 813 90.68 29.56 -29.41
C THR A 813 90.36 30.42 -28.19
N ARG A 814 91.01 30.16 -27.06
CA ARG A 814 90.95 31.01 -25.85
C ARG A 814 92.31 31.64 -25.58
N GLU A 815 92.33 32.97 -25.52
CA GLU A 815 93.56 33.76 -25.32
C GLU A 815 93.84 34.03 -23.83
N GLY A 816 95.11 33.95 -23.46
CA GLY A 816 95.65 34.37 -22.17
C GLY A 816 95.81 35.89 -22.06
N ASP A 817 96.22 36.38 -20.89
CA ASP A 817 96.50 37.82 -20.73
C ASP A 817 97.79 38.21 -21.46
N THR A 818 97.84 39.48 -21.86
CA THR A 818 98.95 40.03 -22.67
C THR A 818 100.06 40.59 -21.78
N ILE A 819 101.30 40.21 -22.07
CA ILE A 819 102.53 40.81 -21.53
C ILE A 819 103.13 41.78 -22.55
N THR A 820 104.01 42.66 -22.10
CA THR A 820 104.83 43.53 -22.98
C THR A 820 106.31 43.22 -22.78
N VAL A 821 107.06 43.09 -23.88
CA VAL A 821 108.51 42.89 -23.87
C VAL A 821 109.17 43.89 -24.81
N LYS A 822 110.32 44.46 -24.41
CA LYS A 822 111.15 45.29 -25.29
C LYS A 822 112.35 44.48 -25.76
N THR A 823 112.65 44.52 -27.06
CA THR A 823 113.86 43.90 -27.65
C THR A 823 115.13 44.64 -27.25
N GLY A 824 116.26 43.96 -27.42
CA GLY A 824 117.59 44.49 -27.10
C GLY A 824 118.19 45.34 -28.22
N VAL A 825 119.45 45.70 -27.98
CA VAL A 825 120.46 46.07 -28.99
C VAL A 825 121.31 44.84 -29.27
#